data_AF-A0A813KZ42-F1
#
_entry.id   AF-A0A813KZ42-F1
#
_cell.length_a   1.000
_cell.length_b   1.000
_cell.length_c   1.000
_cell.angle_alpha   90.00
_cell.angle_beta   90.00
_cell.angle_gamma   90.00
#
_symmetry.space_group_name_H-M   'P 1'
#
loop_
_entity.id
_entity.type
_entity.pdbx_description
1 polymer ?
#
loop_
_entity_poly.entity_id
_entity_poly.type
_entity_poly.pdbx_seq_one_letter_code
_entity_poly.pdbx_strand_id
1 'polypeptide(L)'
;MEDSPAKKLTEDAPQKAIPRKNLGPAAFLIPVSVLLPNVLLVVLFSDIVVGLHVYTVFASRTVWCIGVAFCSVSFCACVGLYVTSWESWKSGLLRVLLAVPVYSLACVGTCLLSRDWPEAPVVVILFQIPVLICCLRATYHEVEYSKFFFWVSVSLFAMAAGMLALWLVWVLSPGIGGKSNYWNSATKDLLIERAGDLYREWKVPMGDQSVQSSVKANSERLSQTSTLLLSEAQLSKRSTACSKVHRTWFLLWVNPFIAFLVNLILASFLLLSTRYRKEEGLKSVERSLKAFILVILSLLLAMWVTVSVAAASMQLTATILAFCVAAVVALCAWIFHLLRDEIATLAETSPRMKLLVGFATSDWFWAGAFISLNLFLIVALLVDALKQKVSKIRGAKTTHRFSPYVQRVIEVLQQRSATSILCKVNLLCELYFLFSIGVAKATMVFLSWLNEYLMTLEFGVVIGVFFIIAFTLSMAPPVPGIPIYICAGIVISSRAKTTAVGYGGGIGIAIAVSMALKLTGVAAQYLTGFYMGKSVKIQQMVGVDQVAIRAVEKILRSATFSFPKVAVMVGGPDWPVSVLCGILRLNLWSILMATCPIIVVLSPCVIAGALMVGPEVATLTTTSTPSNSTSMNSSAGAEAEQQIWTTLSSTALALSALVQMMSGLLALYYIQEVVIADGPELEQYRAEHEPVAALTAQEKEYVDAFRGVSEWSCLGKFKQGLIIVGTSLMVTSIAVFVFLDAKCFRPFTVTSLISENFQNGGLDNNVLNLILDPGKVFLAVFGVACCFHYLFEKLCARAAKRHLHVKVRPLVD
;
A
#
# COMPACT_ATOMS: atom_id res chain seq x y z
N MET A 1 45.96 -16.64 1.04
CA MET A 1 46.68 -16.16 2.23
C MET A 1 48.09 -15.79 1.78
N GLU A 2 48.25 -14.56 1.30
CA GLU A 2 49.53 -13.89 1.10
C GLU A 2 49.33 -12.51 1.72
N ASP A 3 50.10 -12.21 2.76
CA ASP A 3 50.08 -10.93 3.46
C ASP A 3 50.59 -9.84 2.52
N SER A 4 49.68 -9.01 2.02
CA SER A 4 50.03 -7.80 1.27
C SER A 4 50.49 -6.72 2.26
N PRO A 5 51.76 -6.28 2.24
CA PRO A 5 52.31 -5.28 3.16
C PRO A 5 51.75 -3.85 2.95
N ALA A 6 50.80 -3.66 2.02
CA ALA A 6 50.24 -2.35 1.69
C ALA A 6 49.23 -1.78 2.71
N LYS A 7 48.74 -2.59 3.67
CA LYS A 7 47.68 -2.15 4.59
C LYS A 7 48.17 -1.44 5.87
N LYS A 8 49.48 -1.44 6.17
CA LYS A 8 50.03 -0.91 7.43
C LYS A 8 50.47 0.55 7.41
N LEU A 9 50.32 1.27 6.29
CA LEU A 9 50.87 2.63 6.11
C LEU A 9 49.83 3.76 6.08
N THR A 10 48.56 3.51 6.43
CA THR A 10 47.49 4.56 6.38
C THR A 10 46.76 4.83 7.69
N GLU A 11 47.09 4.15 8.80
CA GLU A 11 46.33 4.32 10.06
C GLU A 11 46.78 5.48 10.97
N ASP A 12 47.96 6.08 10.76
CA ASP A 12 48.52 7.07 11.72
C ASP A 12 48.56 8.53 11.23
N ALA A 13 47.93 8.87 10.12
CA ALA A 13 47.81 10.29 9.74
C ALA A 13 46.73 10.96 10.61
N PRO A 14 47.07 11.90 11.52
CA PRO A 14 46.06 12.59 12.32
C PRO A 14 45.12 13.33 11.38
N GLN A 15 43.86 12.90 11.31
CA GLN A 15 42.81 13.62 10.58
C GLN A 15 42.76 15.04 11.14
N LYS A 16 43.27 16.01 10.37
CA LYS A 16 43.13 17.43 10.70
C LYS A 16 41.65 17.72 10.94
N ALA A 17 41.29 17.98 12.19
CA ALA A 17 39.93 18.32 12.57
C ALA A 17 39.50 19.56 11.77
N ILE A 18 38.61 19.37 10.79
CA ILE A 18 38.06 20.45 10.01
C ILE A 18 37.29 21.36 10.97
N PRO A 19 37.60 22.67 11.05
CA PRO A 19 36.93 23.57 11.98
C PRO A 19 35.43 23.57 11.70
N ARG A 20 34.64 23.13 12.69
CA ARG A 20 33.18 23.06 12.59
C ARG A 20 32.61 24.48 12.54
N LYS A 21 32.06 24.89 11.40
CA LYS A 21 31.41 26.20 11.26
C LYS A 21 30.06 26.22 11.97
N ASN A 22 29.70 27.39 12.50
CA ASN A 22 28.39 27.65 13.08
C ASN A 22 27.29 27.57 12.01
N LEU A 23 26.03 27.36 12.44
CA LEU A 23 24.86 27.14 11.56
C LEU A 23 24.62 28.27 10.54
N GLY A 24 25.10 29.48 10.82
CA GLY A 24 25.19 30.59 9.88
C GLY A 24 23.89 30.85 9.09
N PRO A 25 23.97 31.15 7.78
CA PRO A 25 22.78 31.41 6.96
C PRO A 25 21.86 30.20 6.77
N ALA A 26 22.35 28.97 7.00
CA ALA A 26 21.51 27.77 6.94
C ALA A 26 20.40 27.81 8.00
N ALA A 27 20.62 28.48 9.13
CA ALA A 27 19.62 28.66 10.20
C ALA A 27 18.32 29.33 9.68
N PHE A 28 18.44 30.26 8.74
CA PHE A 28 17.30 30.97 8.14
C PHE A 28 16.70 30.21 6.95
N LEU A 29 17.56 29.60 6.11
CA LEU A 29 17.11 28.90 4.91
C LEU A 29 16.38 27.58 5.22
N ILE A 30 16.69 26.91 6.33
CA ILE A 30 16.01 25.68 6.74
C ILE A 30 14.50 25.92 6.96
N PRO A 31 14.05 26.85 7.84
CA PRO A 31 12.63 27.16 7.98
C PRO A 31 11.96 27.56 6.67
N VAL A 32 12.63 28.37 5.82
CA VAL A 32 12.08 28.81 4.52
C VAL A 32 11.84 27.62 3.58
N SER A 33 12.77 26.67 3.53
CA SER A 33 12.64 25.46 2.70
C SER A 33 11.48 24.55 3.11
N VAL A 34 11.11 24.59 4.38
CA VAL A 34 9.97 23.85 4.93
C VAL A 34 8.67 24.65 4.76
N LEU A 35 8.70 25.96 5.01
CA LEU A 35 7.55 26.85 4.94
C LEU A 35 7.02 26.99 3.51
N LEU A 36 7.89 27.20 2.52
CA LEU A 36 7.50 27.55 1.16
C LEU A 36 6.57 26.50 0.51
N PRO A 37 6.88 25.18 0.52
CA PRO A 37 5.97 24.19 -0.04
C PRO A 37 4.63 24.10 0.69
N ASN A 38 4.62 24.26 2.02
CA ASN A 38 3.38 24.23 2.81
C ASN A 38 2.48 25.43 2.50
N VAL A 39 3.05 26.63 2.39
CA VAL A 39 2.32 27.84 1.96
C VAL A 39 1.79 27.67 0.55
N LEU A 40 2.61 27.16 -0.38
CA LEU A 40 2.19 26.91 -1.76
C LEU A 40 1.02 25.94 -1.83
N LEU A 41 1.06 24.87 -1.02
CA LEU A 41 -0.02 23.90 -0.93
C LEU A 41 -1.33 24.54 -0.43
N VAL A 42 -1.28 25.32 0.65
CA VAL A 42 -2.46 26.00 1.19
C VAL A 42 -3.02 27.00 0.18
N VAL A 43 -2.16 27.85 -0.39
CA VAL A 43 -2.61 28.92 -1.28
C VAL A 43 -3.18 28.35 -2.58
N LEU A 44 -2.50 27.40 -3.22
CA LEU A 44 -2.87 26.93 -4.56
C LEU A 44 -3.73 25.66 -4.59
N PHE A 45 -3.76 24.88 -3.51
CA PHE A 45 -4.40 23.56 -3.52
C PHE A 45 -5.25 23.30 -2.28
N SER A 46 -5.66 24.33 -1.54
CA SER A 46 -6.69 24.17 -0.49
C SER A 46 -7.89 25.09 -0.74
N ASP A 47 -9.03 24.73 -0.16
CA ASP A 47 -10.24 25.56 -0.21
C ASP A 47 -10.14 26.84 0.66
N ILE A 48 -9.05 27.01 1.41
CA ILE A 48 -8.81 28.22 2.22
C ILE A 48 -8.62 29.45 1.32
N VAL A 49 -8.01 29.29 0.13
CA VAL A 49 -7.60 30.40 -0.74
C VAL A 49 -8.14 30.22 -2.16
N VAL A 50 -7.30 29.84 -3.15
CA VAL A 50 -7.70 29.75 -4.57
C VAL A 50 -7.74 28.32 -5.11
N GLY A 51 -7.65 27.31 -4.24
CA GLY A 51 -7.46 25.92 -4.66
C GLY A 51 -8.51 25.41 -5.65
N LEU A 52 -9.79 25.69 -5.41
CA LEU A 52 -10.85 25.25 -6.31
C LEU A 52 -10.70 25.84 -7.72
N HIS A 53 -10.31 27.11 -7.82
CA HIS A 53 -10.07 27.76 -9.12
C HIS A 53 -8.89 27.12 -9.86
N VAL A 54 -7.79 26.82 -9.14
CA VAL A 54 -6.62 26.13 -9.72
C VAL A 54 -7.00 24.76 -10.26
N TYR A 55 -7.77 23.95 -9.52
CA TYR A 55 -8.24 22.65 -10.03
C TYR A 55 -9.20 22.77 -11.20
N THR A 56 -10.07 23.79 -11.23
CA THR A 56 -10.93 24.07 -12.38
C THR A 56 -10.09 24.32 -13.64
N VAL A 57 -9.05 25.14 -13.54
CA VAL A 57 -8.11 25.38 -14.65
C VAL A 57 -7.43 24.08 -15.05
N PHE A 58 -6.94 23.30 -14.09
CA PHE A 58 -6.22 22.05 -14.37
C PHE A 58 -7.12 20.93 -14.90
N ALA A 59 -8.42 20.98 -14.64
CA ALA A 59 -9.38 20.01 -15.17
C ALA A 59 -9.57 20.16 -16.69
N SER A 60 -9.22 21.31 -17.26
CA SER A 60 -9.29 21.51 -18.71
C SER A 60 -8.47 20.48 -19.47
N ARG A 61 -9.05 19.94 -20.55
CA ARG A 61 -8.39 18.93 -21.39
C ARG A 61 -7.09 19.46 -22.00
N THR A 62 -7.06 20.75 -22.35
CA THR A 62 -5.87 21.39 -22.91
C THR A 62 -4.74 21.42 -21.90
N VAL A 63 -5.02 21.81 -20.65
CA VAL A 63 -4.04 21.86 -19.56
C VAL A 63 -3.53 20.46 -19.23
N TRP A 64 -4.40 19.46 -19.20
CA TRP A 64 -4.00 18.06 -19.06
C TRP A 64 -3.06 17.60 -20.19
N CYS A 65 -3.36 17.92 -21.45
CA CYS A 65 -2.47 17.61 -22.59
C CYS A 65 -1.10 18.29 -22.45
N ILE A 66 -1.07 19.55 -21.98
CA ILE A 66 0.18 20.27 -21.68
C ILE A 66 0.94 19.55 -20.56
N GLY A 67 0.25 19.09 -19.52
CA GLY A 67 0.84 18.27 -18.45
C GLY A 67 1.50 17.01 -18.98
N VAL A 68 0.81 16.24 -19.83
CA VAL A 68 1.36 15.05 -20.49
C VAL A 68 2.59 15.42 -21.34
N ALA A 69 2.53 16.52 -22.08
CA ALA A 69 3.65 16.99 -22.89
C ALA A 69 4.86 17.37 -22.01
N PHE A 70 4.67 18.09 -20.90
CA PHE A 70 5.73 18.49 -19.97
C PHE A 70 6.36 17.27 -19.30
N CYS A 71 5.56 16.32 -18.83
CA CYS A 71 6.06 15.05 -18.28
C CYS A 71 6.84 14.25 -19.34
N SER A 72 6.36 14.21 -20.58
CA SER A 72 7.01 13.49 -21.67
C SER A 72 8.34 14.14 -22.06
N VAL A 73 8.38 15.47 -22.20
CA VAL A 73 9.61 16.23 -22.48
C VAL A 73 10.60 16.09 -21.34
N SER A 74 10.14 16.22 -20.09
CA SER A 74 11.00 16.02 -18.92
C SER A 74 11.55 14.60 -18.86
N PHE A 75 10.72 13.57 -19.11
CA PHE A 75 11.17 12.19 -19.17
C PHE A 75 12.22 11.97 -20.27
N CYS A 76 11.97 12.45 -21.49
CA CYS A 76 12.93 12.39 -22.58
C CYS A 76 14.24 13.14 -22.24
N ALA A 77 14.15 14.29 -21.58
CA ALA A 77 15.32 15.06 -21.15
C ALA A 77 16.09 14.34 -20.03
N CYS A 78 15.41 13.75 -19.05
CA CYS A 78 16.01 12.88 -18.03
C CYS A 78 16.76 11.71 -18.66
N VAL A 79 16.13 11.02 -19.62
CA VAL A 79 16.76 9.94 -20.39
C VAL A 79 17.97 10.47 -21.15
N GLY A 80 17.86 11.64 -21.80
CA GLY A 80 18.97 12.29 -22.49
C GLY A 80 20.13 12.64 -21.57
N LEU A 81 19.87 13.21 -20.39
CA LEU A 81 20.88 13.51 -19.36
C LEU A 81 21.55 12.22 -18.86
N TYR A 82 20.78 11.16 -18.64
CA TYR A 82 21.31 9.86 -18.24
C TYR A 82 22.20 9.24 -19.33
N VAL A 83 21.73 9.22 -20.58
CA VAL A 83 22.44 8.68 -21.76
C VAL A 83 23.74 9.43 -22.03
N THR A 84 23.71 10.76 -21.90
CA THR A 84 24.90 11.60 -22.06
C THR A 84 25.84 11.56 -20.86
N SER A 85 25.54 10.72 -19.85
CA SER A 85 26.32 10.59 -18.62
C SER A 85 26.57 11.94 -17.96
N TRP A 86 25.49 12.71 -17.76
CA TRP A 86 25.50 14.04 -17.13
C TRP A 86 26.34 14.13 -15.84
N GLU A 87 26.38 13.06 -15.06
CA GLU A 87 27.21 12.93 -13.85
C GLU A 87 28.72 13.13 -14.10
N SER A 88 29.21 12.83 -15.31
CA SER A 88 30.64 12.90 -15.65
C SER A 88 31.08 14.26 -16.20
N TRP A 89 30.18 15.24 -16.29
CA TRP A 89 30.46 16.52 -16.95
C TRP A 89 31.30 17.43 -16.04
N LYS A 90 32.41 18.01 -16.52
CA LYS A 90 33.33 18.76 -15.65
C LYS A 90 32.70 19.97 -14.94
N SER A 91 31.77 20.67 -15.60
CA SER A 91 31.12 21.86 -15.03
C SER A 91 29.95 21.47 -14.11
N GLY A 92 30.12 21.65 -12.79
CA GLY A 92 29.03 21.46 -11.82
C GLY A 92 27.88 22.46 -12.02
N LEU A 93 28.17 23.69 -12.44
CA LEU A 93 27.14 24.70 -12.73
C LEU A 93 26.25 24.25 -13.90
N LEU A 94 26.85 23.79 -15.00
CA LEU A 94 26.10 23.28 -16.15
C LEU A 94 25.23 22.09 -15.77
N ARG A 95 25.71 21.24 -14.84
CA ARG A 95 24.92 20.13 -14.34
C ARG A 95 23.63 20.61 -13.69
N VAL A 96 23.74 21.54 -12.74
CA VAL A 96 22.59 22.11 -12.02
C VAL A 96 21.66 22.87 -12.97
N LEU A 97 22.22 23.69 -13.88
CA LEU A 97 21.45 24.47 -14.85
C LEU A 97 20.59 23.61 -15.79
N LEU A 98 20.99 22.37 -16.08
CA LEU A 98 20.19 21.45 -16.89
C LEU A 98 19.23 20.59 -16.06
N ALA A 99 19.63 20.17 -14.86
CA ALA A 99 18.78 19.34 -14.01
C ALA A 99 17.56 20.10 -13.48
N VAL A 100 17.72 21.37 -13.11
CA VAL A 100 16.65 22.18 -12.52
C VAL A 100 15.46 22.36 -13.48
N PRO A 101 15.62 22.79 -14.75
CA PRO A 101 14.50 22.89 -15.69
C PRO A 101 13.80 21.56 -15.94
N VAL A 102 14.56 20.46 -16.06
CA VAL A 102 13.98 19.13 -16.29
C VAL A 102 13.14 18.68 -15.10
N TYR A 103 13.66 18.86 -13.88
CA TYR A 103 12.93 18.58 -12.65
C TYR A 103 11.68 19.47 -12.50
N SER A 104 11.80 20.77 -12.77
CA SER A 104 10.68 21.71 -12.72
C SER A 104 9.58 21.34 -13.74
N LEU A 105 9.96 20.94 -14.97
CA LEU A 105 9.01 20.46 -15.97
C LEU A 105 8.30 19.17 -15.53
N ALA A 106 9.00 18.24 -14.88
CA ALA A 106 8.38 17.04 -14.31
C ALA A 106 7.36 17.41 -13.23
N CYS A 107 7.74 18.30 -12.30
CA CYS A 107 6.88 18.71 -11.19
C CYS A 107 5.65 19.46 -11.69
N VAL A 108 5.83 20.48 -12.53
CA VAL A 108 4.72 21.23 -13.13
C VAL A 108 3.85 20.31 -13.97
N GLY A 109 4.44 19.52 -14.87
CA GLY A 109 3.70 18.57 -15.70
C GLY A 109 2.83 17.63 -14.87
N THR A 110 3.37 17.09 -13.77
CA THR A 110 2.64 16.19 -12.86
C THR A 110 1.50 16.90 -12.14
N CYS A 111 1.67 18.16 -11.71
CA CYS A 111 0.58 18.96 -11.16
C CYS A 111 -0.55 19.18 -12.18
N LEU A 112 -0.21 19.41 -13.45
CA LEU A 112 -1.19 19.59 -14.54
C LEU A 112 -1.95 18.30 -14.88
N LEU A 113 -1.47 17.12 -14.46
CA LEU A 113 -2.18 15.84 -14.60
C LEU A 113 -3.30 15.62 -13.57
N SER A 114 -3.60 16.63 -12.74
CA SER A 114 -4.62 16.54 -11.68
C SER A 114 -6.05 16.25 -12.15
N ARG A 115 -6.35 16.42 -13.44
CA ARG A 115 -7.61 15.97 -14.06
C ARG A 115 -7.89 14.48 -13.83
N ASP A 116 -6.84 13.64 -13.87
CA ASP A 116 -6.96 12.18 -13.63
C ASP A 116 -6.48 11.80 -12.24
N TRP A 117 -5.48 12.53 -11.73
CA TRP A 117 -4.83 12.30 -10.43
C TRP A 117 -4.89 13.55 -9.54
N PRO A 118 -6.07 13.91 -8.98
CA PRO A 118 -6.23 15.08 -8.12
C PRO A 118 -5.23 15.16 -6.97
N GLU A 119 -4.72 14.03 -6.49
CA GLU A 119 -3.70 13.93 -5.45
C GLU A 119 -2.29 14.35 -5.90
N ALA A 120 -2.00 14.37 -7.20
CA ALA A 120 -0.68 14.57 -7.75
C ALA A 120 -0.02 15.92 -7.35
N PRO A 121 -0.71 17.08 -7.41
CA PRO A 121 -0.12 18.34 -6.95
C PRO A 121 0.30 18.32 -5.48
N VAL A 122 -0.52 17.70 -4.63
CA VAL A 122 -0.29 17.61 -3.19
C VAL A 122 0.98 16.81 -2.92
N VAL A 123 1.11 15.64 -3.57
CA VAL A 123 2.29 14.78 -3.47
C VAL A 123 3.53 15.52 -3.96
N VAL A 124 3.48 16.13 -5.16
CA VAL A 124 4.63 16.82 -5.76
C VAL A 124 5.12 17.99 -4.91
N ILE A 125 4.19 18.78 -4.35
CA ILE A 125 4.55 19.96 -3.54
C ILE A 125 5.15 19.53 -2.21
N LEU A 126 4.53 18.59 -1.51
CA LEU A 126 5.08 18.10 -0.25
C LEU A 126 6.42 17.37 -0.45
N PHE A 127 6.64 16.75 -1.62
CA PHE A 127 7.92 16.16 -1.99
C PHE A 127 9.03 17.20 -2.24
N GLN A 128 8.69 18.48 -2.45
CA GLN A 128 9.71 19.53 -2.54
C GLN A 128 10.45 19.73 -1.21
N ILE A 129 9.82 19.43 -0.08
CA ILE A 129 10.43 19.58 1.25
C ILE A 129 11.73 18.77 1.36
N PRO A 130 11.74 17.42 1.18
CA PRO A 130 12.98 16.66 1.23
C PRO A 130 13.97 17.07 0.13
N VAL A 131 13.51 17.42 -1.07
CA VAL A 131 14.41 17.87 -2.16
C VAL A 131 15.13 19.16 -1.79
N LEU A 132 14.43 20.17 -1.28
CA LEU A 132 15.02 21.43 -0.84
C LEU A 132 15.97 21.23 0.35
N ILE A 133 15.60 20.37 1.31
CA ILE A 133 16.48 20.01 2.44
C ILE A 133 17.76 19.33 1.93
N CYS A 134 17.65 18.41 0.97
CA CYS A 134 18.82 17.75 0.35
C CYS A 134 19.71 18.75 -0.39
N CYS A 135 19.12 19.66 -1.16
CA CYS A 135 19.86 20.74 -1.83
C CYS A 135 20.60 21.63 -0.81
N LEU A 136 19.91 22.06 0.25
CA LEU A 136 20.52 22.82 1.34
C LEU A 136 21.64 22.04 2.02
N ARG A 137 21.46 20.74 2.25
CA ARG A 137 22.50 19.90 2.86
C ARG A 137 23.73 19.77 1.97
N ALA A 138 23.54 19.67 0.65
CA ALA A 138 24.64 19.63 -0.31
C ALA A 138 25.42 20.96 -0.35
N THR A 139 24.71 22.09 -0.26
CA THR A 139 25.35 23.42 -0.19
C THR A 139 26.09 23.63 1.14
N TYR A 140 25.48 23.26 2.26
CA TYR A 140 26.02 23.47 3.61
C TYR A 140 26.61 22.18 4.21
N HIS A 141 27.46 21.49 3.45
CA HIS A 141 28.06 20.22 3.87
C HIS A 141 28.99 20.36 5.09
N GLU A 142 29.58 21.54 5.29
CA GLU A 142 30.47 21.89 6.42
C GLU A 142 29.75 21.96 7.78
N VAL A 143 28.42 22.13 7.78
CA VAL A 143 27.63 22.14 9.02
C VAL A 143 27.56 20.72 9.58
N GLU A 144 27.67 20.60 10.91
CA GLU A 144 27.54 19.31 11.60
C GLU A 144 26.18 18.66 11.28
N TYR A 145 26.22 17.41 10.78
CA TYR A 145 25.03 16.68 10.32
C TYR A 145 23.93 16.63 11.39
N SER A 146 24.30 16.34 12.64
CA SER A 146 23.39 16.23 13.79
C SER A 146 22.64 17.55 14.03
N LYS A 147 23.36 18.68 14.02
CA LYS A 147 22.79 20.02 14.21
C LYS A 147 21.89 20.41 13.04
N PHE A 148 22.35 20.20 11.81
CA PHE A 148 21.57 20.53 10.61
C PHE A 148 20.19 19.84 10.64
N PHE A 149 20.18 18.51 10.77
CA PHE A 149 18.93 17.75 10.75
C PHE A 149 18.08 17.92 12.01
N PHE A 150 18.68 18.25 13.16
CA PHE A 150 17.92 18.67 14.34
C PHE A 150 17.11 19.93 14.07
N TRP A 151 17.73 20.98 13.50
CA TRP A 151 17.03 22.21 13.16
C TRP A 151 15.97 22.00 12.07
N VAL A 152 16.25 21.17 11.08
CA VAL A 152 15.24 20.75 10.09
C VAL A 152 14.05 20.07 10.76
N SER A 153 14.29 19.15 11.70
CA SER A 153 13.23 18.45 12.45
C SER A 153 12.39 19.43 13.27
N VAL A 154 13.03 20.37 13.98
CA VAL A 154 12.33 21.43 14.74
C VAL A 154 11.47 22.30 13.82
N SER A 155 11.99 22.72 12.66
CA SER A 155 11.22 23.49 11.68
C SER A 155 10.03 22.70 11.13
N LEU A 156 10.18 21.40 10.89
CA LEU A 156 9.08 20.54 10.45
C LEU A 156 8.01 20.36 11.54
N PHE A 157 8.39 20.17 12.80
CA PHE A 157 7.42 20.11 13.92
C PHE A 157 6.65 21.41 14.08
N ALA A 158 7.35 22.56 14.02
CA ALA A 158 6.71 23.87 14.07
C ALA A 158 5.74 24.06 12.90
N MET A 159 6.13 23.66 11.69
CA MET A 159 5.26 23.71 10.51
C MET A 159 4.06 22.77 10.63
N ALA A 160 4.26 21.55 11.13
CA ALA A 160 3.19 20.59 11.37
C ALA A 160 2.15 21.18 12.33
N ALA A 161 2.59 21.72 13.47
CA ALA A 161 1.71 22.37 14.44
C ALA A 161 0.98 23.58 13.82
N GLY A 162 1.68 24.42 13.05
CA GLY A 162 1.08 25.54 12.33
C GLY A 162 0.03 25.13 11.31
N MET A 163 0.28 24.07 10.54
CA MET A 163 -0.66 23.52 9.56
C MET A 163 -1.91 22.93 10.23
N LEU A 164 -1.74 22.22 11.35
CA LEU A 164 -2.87 21.71 12.13
C LEU A 164 -3.69 22.84 12.73
N ALA A 165 -3.04 23.85 13.33
CA ALA A 165 -3.71 25.00 13.90
C ALA A 165 -4.46 25.80 12.83
N LEU A 166 -3.84 26.08 11.67
CA LEU A 166 -4.49 26.74 10.54
C LEU A 166 -5.73 25.97 10.08
N TRP A 167 -5.62 24.65 9.92
CA TRP A 167 -6.72 23.81 9.50
C TRP A 167 -7.86 23.79 10.52
N LEU A 168 -7.55 23.60 11.81
CA LEU A 168 -8.56 23.60 12.88
C LEU A 168 -9.24 24.96 13.00
N VAL A 169 -8.48 26.07 12.99
CA VAL A 169 -9.05 27.42 13.01
C VAL A 169 -9.96 27.64 11.81
N TRP A 170 -9.54 27.26 10.61
CA TRP A 170 -10.37 27.36 9.41
C TRP A 170 -11.65 26.52 9.50
N VAL A 171 -11.55 25.24 9.85
CA VAL A 171 -12.70 24.33 9.99
C VAL A 171 -13.69 24.81 11.06
N LEU A 172 -13.18 25.28 12.20
CA LEU A 172 -13.99 25.73 13.35
C LEU A 172 -14.52 27.17 13.18
N SER A 173 -13.85 28.00 12.37
CA SER A 173 -14.30 29.36 12.11
C SER A 173 -15.64 29.39 11.37
N PRO A 174 -16.55 30.32 11.72
CA PRO A 174 -17.71 30.60 10.89
C PRO A 174 -17.19 31.13 9.55
N GLY A 175 -17.39 30.35 8.49
CA GLY A 175 -16.91 30.66 7.14
C GLY A 175 -17.58 31.90 6.55
N ILE A 176 -17.09 32.30 5.38
CA ILE A 176 -17.60 33.46 4.63
C ILE A 176 -19.09 33.25 4.34
N GLY A 177 -19.94 34.11 4.91
CA GLY A 177 -21.40 34.00 4.83
C GLY A 177 -22.06 33.27 6.01
N GLY A 178 -21.35 33.08 7.13
CA GLY A 178 -21.89 32.48 8.36
C GLY A 178 -22.06 30.96 8.31
N LYS A 179 -21.63 30.31 7.21
CA LYS A 179 -21.66 28.85 7.04
C LYS A 179 -20.38 28.24 7.58
N SER A 180 -20.48 27.14 8.33
CA SER A 180 -19.30 26.43 8.84
C SER A 180 -18.45 25.81 7.73
N ASN A 181 -17.14 25.66 7.95
CA ASN A 181 -16.23 24.93 7.04
C ASN A 181 -16.06 23.44 7.41
N TYR A 182 -16.94 22.89 8.25
CA TYR A 182 -16.98 21.45 8.51
C TYR A 182 -17.29 20.69 7.23
N TRP A 183 -16.77 19.47 7.11
CA TRP A 183 -17.12 18.60 5.99
C TRP A 183 -18.55 18.05 6.12
N ASN A 184 -19.55 18.91 5.87
CA ASN A 184 -20.98 18.64 5.95
C ASN A 184 -21.68 19.00 4.61
N SER A 185 -22.99 18.75 4.49
CA SER A 185 -23.72 19.07 3.26
C SER A 185 -23.71 20.54 2.91
N ALA A 186 -23.73 21.46 3.87
CA ALA A 186 -23.72 22.89 3.57
C ALA A 186 -22.43 23.31 2.85
N THR A 187 -21.29 22.76 3.26
CA THR A 187 -20.00 22.98 2.59
C THR A 187 -19.95 22.27 1.24
N LYS A 188 -20.48 21.05 1.12
CA LYS A 188 -20.55 20.37 -0.19
C LYS A 188 -21.47 21.08 -1.17
N ASP A 189 -22.60 21.60 -0.72
CA ASP A 189 -23.53 22.42 -1.52
C ASP A 189 -22.83 23.68 -2.04
N LEU A 190 -22.09 24.35 -1.16
CA LEU A 190 -21.29 25.51 -1.53
C LEU A 190 -20.20 25.14 -2.55
N LEU A 191 -19.56 23.98 -2.38
CA LEU A 191 -18.56 23.47 -3.31
C LEU A 191 -19.19 23.04 -4.64
N ILE A 192 -20.38 22.44 -4.65
CA ILE A 192 -21.16 22.13 -5.86
C ILE A 192 -21.42 23.42 -6.65
N GLU A 193 -21.90 24.45 -5.95
CA GLU A 193 -22.19 25.75 -6.55
C GLU A 193 -20.94 26.40 -7.15
N ARG A 194 -19.83 26.42 -6.39
CA ARG A 194 -18.56 27.00 -6.84
C ARG A 194 -17.84 26.16 -7.90
N ALA A 195 -18.09 24.84 -7.94
CA ALA A 195 -17.45 23.92 -8.86
C ALA A 195 -18.22 23.73 -10.18
N GLY A 196 -19.21 24.58 -10.49
CA GLY A 196 -19.96 24.49 -11.74
C GLY A 196 -19.07 24.44 -12.99
N ASP A 197 -17.95 25.17 -12.98
CA ASP A 197 -16.98 25.15 -14.08
C ASP A 197 -16.18 23.84 -14.14
N LEU A 198 -15.84 23.27 -12.99
CA LEU A 198 -15.15 22.00 -12.90
C LEU A 198 -15.99 20.85 -13.50
N TYR A 199 -17.30 20.86 -13.25
CA TYR A 199 -18.26 19.94 -13.87
C TYR A 199 -18.33 20.11 -15.39
N ARG A 200 -18.32 21.36 -15.88
CA ARG A 200 -18.31 21.67 -17.32
C ARG A 200 -17.06 21.14 -18.01
N GLU A 201 -15.88 21.35 -17.42
CA GLU A 201 -14.59 20.91 -17.98
C GLU A 201 -14.44 19.38 -18.06
N TRP A 202 -15.07 18.65 -17.13
CA TRP A 202 -15.12 17.20 -17.19
C TRP A 202 -16.18 16.65 -18.15
N LYS A 203 -16.92 17.52 -18.84
CA LYS A 203 -17.96 17.14 -19.81
C LYS A 203 -18.97 16.17 -19.22
N VAL A 204 -19.35 16.40 -17.96
CA VAL A 204 -20.49 15.70 -17.37
C VAL A 204 -21.69 16.06 -18.26
N PRO A 205 -22.35 15.10 -18.92
CA PRO A 205 -23.47 15.40 -19.80
C PRO A 205 -24.60 15.98 -18.94
N MET A 206 -24.72 17.30 -18.98
CA MET A 206 -25.81 18.06 -18.40
C MET A 206 -26.82 18.23 -19.52
N GLY A 207 -28.06 17.77 -19.36
CA GLY A 207 -29.14 18.29 -20.20
C GLY A 207 -29.27 19.81 -19.98
N ASP A 208 -30.01 20.53 -20.82
CA ASP A 208 -30.20 22.00 -20.74
C ASP A 208 -30.75 22.54 -19.40
N GLN A 209 -31.01 21.68 -18.42
CA GLN A 209 -31.37 22.08 -17.06
C GLN A 209 -30.16 22.57 -16.27
N SER A 210 -30.35 23.66 -15.53
CA SER A 210 -29.31 24.35 -14.76
C SER A 210 -28.46 23.41 -13.89
N VAL A 211 -27.15 23.66 -13.84
CA VAL A 211 -26.13 22.93 -13.06
C VAL A 211 -26.58 22.66 -11.62
N GLN A 212 -27.27 23.62 -11.00
CA GLN A 212 -27.73 23.56 -9.62
C GLN A 212 -28.91 22.59 -9.41
N SER A 213 -29.91 22.61 -10.30
CA SER A 213 -31.08 21.74 -10.18
C SER A 213 -30.73 20.29 -10.51
N SER A 214 -29.85 20.09 -11.49
CA SER A 214 -29.41 18.77 -11.90
C SER A 214 -28.45 18.15 -10.88
N VAL A 215 -27.44 18.83 -10.35
CA VAL A 215 -26.53 18.19 -9.36
C VAL A 215 -27.25 17.87 -8.04
N LYS A 216 -28.12 18.77 -7.55
CA LYS A 216 -28.95 18.51 -6.36
C LYS A 216 -30.01 17.42 -6.58
N ALA A 217 -30.62 17.35 -7.77
CA ALA A 217 -31.54 16.25 -8.08
C ALA A 217 -30.82 14.92 -8.34
N ASN A 218 -29.53 14.92 -8.71
CA ASN A 218 -28.82 13.71 -9.13
C ASN A 218 -28.11 12.94 -8.01
N SER A 219 -27.93 13.49 -6.80
CA SER A 219 -27.45 12.67 -5.66
C SER A 219 -28.55 11.79 -5.07
N GLU A 220 -29.83 12.14 -5.23
CA GLU A 220 -30.94 11.40 -4.58
C GLU A 220 -32.09 10.93 -5.50
N ARG A 221 -32.34 11.54 -6.69
CA ARG A 221 -33.55 11.22 -7.52
C ARG A 221 -33.29 10.47 -8.83
N LEU A 222 -32.12 9.85 -8.99
CA LEU A 222 -31.75 9.20 -10.26
C LEU A 222 -32.42 7.83 -10.51
N SER A 223 -33.33 7.36 -9.65
CA SER A 223 -33.93 6.03 -9.81
C SER A 223 -35.12 5.94 -10.76
N GLN A 224 -35.81 7.03 -11.13
CA GLN A 224 -37.11 6.86 -11.84
C GLN A 224 -37.41 7.70 -13.08
N THR A 225 -36.89 8.93 -13.27
CA THR A 225 -37.43 9.79 -14.36
C THR A 225 -36.44 10.14 -15.49
N SER A 226 -35.13 10.18 -15.21
CA SER A 226 -34.11 10.54 -16.21
C SER A 226 -33.49 9.34 -16.94
N THR A 227 -33.93 8.14 -16.62
CA THR A 227 -33.35 6.85 -17.04
C THR A 227 -33.74 6.41 -18.45
N LEU A 228 -34.78 7.02 -19.03
CA LEU A 228 -35.26 6.66 -20.37
C LEU A 228 -34.42 7.21 -21.54
N LEU A 229 -33.44 8.10 -21.30
CA LEU A 229 -32.74 8.81 -22.39
C LEU A 229 -31.21 8.67 -22.42
N LEU A 230 -30.55 8.18 -21.37
CA LEU A 230 -29.09 8.07 -21.34
C LEU A 230 -28.65 6.61 -21.45
N SER A 231 -27.71 6.34 -22.36
CA SER A 231 -27.05 5.03 -22.46
C SER A 231 -26.24 4.71 -21.19
N GLU A 232 -26.09 3.44 -20.85
CA GLU A 232 -25.28 2.99 -19.70
C GLU A 232 -23.84 3.53 -19.74
N ALA A 233 -23.26 3.62 -20.94
CA ALA A 233 -21.93 4.17 -21.13
C ALA A 233 -21.84 5.66 -20.73
N GLN A 234 -22.91 6.44 -20.95
CA GLN A 234 -22.98 7.84 -20.53
C GLN A 234 -23.14 7.95 -19.02
N LEU A 235 -23.97 7.11 -18.40
CA LEU A 235 -24.16 7.08 -16.95
C LEU A 235 -22.88 6.69 -16.22
N SER A 236 -22.18 5.66 -16.68
CA SER A 236 -20.88 5.26 -16.11
C SER A 236 -19.83 6.37 -16.22
N LYS A 237 -19.74 7.04 -17.38
CA LYS A 237 -18.86 8.21 -17.57
C LYS A 237 -19.23 9.34 -16.62
N ARG A 238 -20.53 9.61 -16.45
CA ARG A 238 -21.06 10.65 -15.55
C ARG A 238 -20.70 10.35 -14.10
N SER A 239 -20.99 9.15 -13.62
CA SER A 239 -20.67 8.71 -12.26
C SER A 239 -19.18 8.79 -11.96
N THR A 240 -18.35 8.33 -12.90
CA THR A 240 -16.87 8.42 -12.80
C THR A 240 -16.42 9.88 -12.68
N ALA A 241 -16.97 10.78 -13.49
CA ALA A 241 -16.63 12.21 -13.44
C ALA A 241 -17.07 12.84 -12.12
N CYS A 242 -18.30 12.58 -11.65
CA CYS A 242 -18.79 13.06 -10.36
C CYS A 242 -17.93 12.55 -9.20
N SER A 243 -17.49 11.29 -9.22
CA SER A 243 -16.58 10.76 -8.20
C SER A 243 -15.21 11.45 -8.23
N LYS A 244 -14.70 11.82 -9.40
CA LYS A 244 -13.45 12.59 -9.51
C LYS A 244 -13.60 13.98 -8.89
N VAL A 245 -14.73 14.66 -9.14
CA VAL A 245 -15.07 15.95 -8.53
C VAL A 245 -15.09 15.86 -7.02
N HIS A 246 -15.82 14.87 -6.48
CA HIS A 246 -15.94 14.67 -5.05
C HIS A 246 -14.57 14.45 -4.40
N ARG A 247 -13.74 13.61 -5.02
CA ARG A 247 -12.36 13.38 -4.55
C ARG A 247 -11.54 14.67 -4.53
N THR A 248 -11.65 15.51 -5.56
CA THR A 248 -10.97 16.82 -5.60
C THR A 248 -11.42 17.74 -4.48
N TRP A 249 -12.72 17.81 -4.19
CA TRP A 249 -13.24 18.61 -3.07
C TRP A 249 -12.73 18.13 -1.72
N PHE A 250 -12.75 16.82 -1.51
CA PHE A 250 -12.26 16.23 -0.26
C PHE A 250 -10.78 16.54 -0.07
N LEU A 251 -9.98 16.41 -1.14
CA LEU A 251 -8.56 16.79 -1.13
C LEU A 251 -8.37 18.28 -0.81
N LEU A 252 -9.10 19.17 -1.47
CA LEU A 252 -9.05 20.62 -1.21
C LEU A 252 -9.31 20.95 0.27
N TRP A 253 -10.24 20.26 0.91
CA TRP A 253 -10.58 20.44 2.32
C TRP A 253 -9.53 19.83 3.28
N VAL A 254 -9.00 18.65 2.97
CA VAL A 254 -8.10 17.90 3.87
C VAL A 254 -6.61 18.22 3.66
N ASN A 255 -6.22 18.92 2.59
CA ASN A 255 -4.80 19.14 2.24
C ASN A 255 -3.94 19.76 3.36
N PRO A 256 -4.41 20.77 4.13
CA PRO A 256 -3.63 21.27 5.27
C PRO A 256 -3.36 20.20 6.35
N PHE A 257 -4.32 19.30 6.57
CA PHE A 257 -4.15 18.16 7.48
C PHE A 257 -3.19 17.10 6.93
N ILE A 258 -3.23 16.82 5.61
CA ILE A 258 -2.24 15.95 4.95
C ILE A 258 -0.83 16.52 5.13
N ALA A 259 -0.65 17.82 4.94
CA ALA A 259 0.62 18.49 5.16
C ALA A 259 1.11 18.39 6.61
N PHE A 260 0.21 18.55 7.59
CA PHE A 260 0.51 18.27 9.00
C PHE A 260 1.08 16.86 9.19
N LEU A 261 0.40 15.82 8.67
CA LEU A 261 0.82 14.43 8.81
C LEU A 261 2.18 14.17 8.14
N VAL A 262 2.38 14.66 6.92
CA VAL A 262 3.65 14.47 6.19
C VAL A 262 4.81 15.17 6.91
N ASN A 263 4.62 16.42 7.36
CA ASN A 263 5.64 17.13 8.13
C ASN A 263 5.95 16.42 9.45
N LEU A 264 4.93 15.89 10.14
CA LEU A 264 5.11 15.16 11.40
C LEU A 264 5.91 13.87 11.20
N ILE A 265 5.62 13.11 10.15
CA ILE A 265 6.34 11.88 9.79
C ILE A 265 7.80 12.21 9.45
N LEU A 266 8.04 13.21 8.59
CA LEU A 266 9.39 13.64 8.22
C LEU A 266 10.16 14.17 9.44
N ALA A 267 9.53 14.98 10.30
CA ALA A 267 10.14 15.51 11.52
C ALA A 267 10.58 14.39 12.44
N SER A 268 9.71 13.41 12.67
CA SER A 268 9.96 12.25 13.52
C SER A 268 11.08 11.39 12.96
N PHE A 269 11.06 11.13 11.65
CA PHE A 269 12.11 10.36 10.98
C PHE A 269 13.48 11.02 11.09
N LEU A 270 13.57 12.34 10.84
CA LEU A 270 14.82 13.08 10.93
C LEU A 270 15.30 13.21 12.38
N LEU A 271 14.38 13.36 13.35
CA LEU A 271 14.74 13.39 14.76
C LEU A 271 15.34 12.05 15.20
N LEU A 272 14.72 10.94 14.84
CA LEU A 272 15.25 9.60 15.11
C LEU A 272 16.61 9.41 14.44
N SER A 273 16.73 9.78 13.16
CA SER A 273 17.98 9.68 12.40
C SER A 273 19.11 10.51 13.03
N THR A 274 18.82 11.72 13.54
CA THR A 274 19.82 12.55 14.22
C THR A 274 20.30 11.96 15.54
N ARG A 275 19.39 11.38 16.33
CA ARG A 275 19.74 10.73 17.60
C ARG A 275 20.61 9.50 17.39
N TYR A 276 20.31 8.69 16.38
CA TYR A 276 21.06 7.47 16.11
C TYR A 276 22.47 7.72 15.57
N ARG A 277 22.72 8.86 14.91
CA ARG A 277 24.01 9.15 14.25
C ARG A 277 25.07 9.80 15.14
N LYS A 278 24.78 10.05 16.44
CA LYS A 278 25.76 10.60 17.39
C LYS A 278 26.91 9.63 17.71
N GLU A 279 26.74 8.33 17.45
CA GLU A 279 27.82 7.36 17.55
C GLU A 279 28.64 7.36 16.25
N GLU A 280 29.96 7.40 16.36
CA GLU A 280 30.86 7.32 15.21
C GLU A 280 31.11 5.84 14.82
N GLY A 281 31.28 5.58 13.51
CA GLY A 281 31.63 4.27 12.97
C GLY A 281 30.47 3.38 12.51
N LEU A 282 30.77 2.09 12.26
CA LEU A 282 29.87 1.09 11.65
C LEU A 282 28.51 0.94 12.35
N LYS A 283 28.46 1.08 13.68
CA LYS A 283 27.22 0.96 14.47
C LYS A 283 26.18 2.02 14.09
N SER A 284 26.64 3.20 13.70
CA SER A 284 25.80 4.33 13.28
C SER A 284 25.05 4.02 12.00
N VAL A 285 25.78 3.54 10.98
CA VAL A 285 25.22 3.18 9.67
C VAL A 285 24.25 2.02 9.80
N GLU A 286 24.58 1.01 10.62
CA GLU A 286 23.70 -0.11 10.91
C GLU A 286 22.38 0.34 11.54
N ARG A 287 22.41 1.25 12.52
CA ARG A 287 21.19 1.81 13.13
C ARG A 287 20.38 2.66 12.16
N SER A 288 21.04 3.48 11.34
CA SER A 288 20.34 4.24 10.29
C SER A 288 19.63 3.30 9.32
N LEU A 289 20.30 2.26 8.85
CA LEU A 289 19.71 1.26 7.95
C LEU A 289 18.50 0.56 8.60
N LYS A 290 18.57 0.21 9.89
CA LYS A 290 17.43 -0.32 10.63
C LYS A 290 16.23 0.63 10.61
N ALA A 291 16.46 1.91 10.92
CA ALA A 291 15.41 2.90 10.88
C ALA A 291 14.79 3.01 9.48
N PHE A 292 15.61 2.98 8.43
CA PHE A 292 15.14 2.97 7.05
C PHE A 292 14.27 1.76 6.72
N ILE A 293 14.72 0.56 7.07
CA ILE A 293 13.96 -0.67 6.83
C ILE A 293 12.65 -0.67 7.60
N LEU A 294 12.67 -0.22 8.85
CA LEU A 294 11.45 -0.10 9.64
C LEU A 294 10.45 0.86 9.01
N VAL A 295 10.92 1.97 8.42
CA VAL A 295 10.06 2.92 7.69
C VAL A 295 9.58 2.34 6.35
N ILE A 296 10.42 1.60 5.61
CA ILE A 296 9.94 0.94 4.39
C ILE A 296 8.87 -0.10 4.75
N LEU A 297 9.10 -0.91 5.78
CA LEU A 297 8.12 -1.87 6.27
C LEU A 297 6.85 -1.19 6.77
N SER A 298 6.95 0.00 7.40
CA SER A 298 5.77 0.78 7.81
C SER A 298 4.97 1.28 6.63
N LEU A 299 5.62 1.76 5.58
CA LEU A 299 4.95 2.18 4.36
C LEU A 299 4.31 1.00 3.63
N LEU A 300 4.98 -0.15 3.55
CA LEU A 300 4.39 -1.36 2.96
C LEU A 300 3.19 -1.86 3.77
N LEU A 301 3.27 -1.83 5.10
CA LEU A 301 2.16 -2.16 5.97
C LEU A 301 1.01 -1.15 5.81
N ALA A 302 1.33 0.15 5.71
CA ALA A 302 0.35 1.19 5.43
C ALA A 302 -0.37 0.94 4.10
N MET A 303 0.36 0.55 3.05
CA MET A 303 -0.23 0.18 1.76
C MET A 303 -1.17 -1.03 1.90
N TRP A 304 -0.76 -2.07 2.64
CA TRP A 304 -1.61 -3.24 2.89
C TRP A 304 -2.89 -2.89 3.65
N VAL A 305 -2.78 -2.08 4.72
CA VAL A 305 -3.93 -1.58 5.47
C VAL A 305 -4.84 -0.75 4.57
N THR A 306 -4.26 0.11 3.74
CA THR A 306 -5.00 0.98 2.81
C THR A 306 -5.79 0.18 1.79
N VAL A 307 -5.21 -0.91 1.26
CA VAL A 307 -5.90 -1.85 0.37
C VAL A 307 -7.02 -2.60 1.10
N SER A 308 -6.83 -2.94 2.38
CA SER A 308 -7.87 -3.61 3.18
C SER A 308 -9.06 -2.69 3.48
N VAL A 309 -8.84 -1.37 3.56
CA VAL A 309 -9.88 -0.33 3.73
C VAL A 309 -10.55 0.05 2.40
N ALA A 310 -9.98 -0.35 1.26
CA ALA A 310 -10.51 -0.01 -0.07
C ALA A 310 -11.95 -0.50 -0.31
N ALA A 311 -12.37 -1.55 0.41
CA ALA A 311 -13.73 -2.06 0.40
C ALA A 311 -14.77 -1.04 0.89
N ALA A 312 -14.34 -0.06 1.70
CA ALA A 312 -15.21 0.95 2.28
C ALA A 312 -15.14 2.31 1.58
N SER A 313 -13.95 2.74 1.14
CA SER A 313 -13.78 3.99 0.39
C SER A 313 -12.59 3.92 -0.55
N MET A 314 -12.88 3.79 -1.85
CA MET A 314 -11.84 3.78 -2.89
C MET A 314 -11.06 5.10 -3.01
N GLN A 315 -11.68 6.24 -2.65
CA GLN A 315 -11.08 7.57 -2.82
C GLN A 315 -9.90 7.79 -1.86
N LEU A 316 -10.12 7.58 -0.57
CA LEU A 316 -9.09 7.69 0.47
C LEU A 316 -7.93 6.71 0.21
N THR A 317 -8.25 5.48 -0.23
CA THR A 317 -7.27 4.45 -0.55
C THR A 317 -6.28 4.92 -1.61
N ALA A 318 -6.75 5.49 -2.72
CA ALA A 318 -5.87 5.95 -3.80
C ALA A 318 -4.88 7.02 -3.33
N THR A 319 -5.35 8.00 -2.54
CA THR A 319 -4.51 9.07 -2.00
C THR A 319 -3.44 8.53 -1.07
N ILE A 320 -3.81 7.71 -0.06
CA ILE A 320 -2.83 7.16 0.89
C ILE A 320 -1.80 6.28 0.16
N LEU A 321 -2.26 5.47 -0.81
CA LEU A 321 -1.39 4.62 -1.62
C LEU A 321 -0.37 5.44 -2.41
N ALA A 322 -0.80 6.54 -3.05
CA ALA A 322 0.09 7.44 -3.80
C ALA A 322 1.20 8.03 -2.92
N PHE A 323 0.86 8.48 -1.70
CA PHE A 323 1.85 8.98 -0.74
C PHE A 323 2.81 7.88 -0.27
N CYS A 324 2.30 6.68 0.01
CA CYS A 324 3.15 5.56 0.44
C CYS A 324 4.14 5.17 -0.66
N VAL A 325 3.69 5.06 -1.91
CA VAL A 325 4.55 4.75 -3.06
C VAL A 325 5.60 5.84 -3.24
N ALA A 326 5.20 7.12 -3.24
CA ALA A 326 6.13 8.23 -3.36
C ALA A 326 7.18 8.22 -2.24
N ALA A 327 6.76 7.95 -0.99
CA ALA A 327 7.66 7.87 0.16
C ALA A 327 8.63 6.68 0.06
N VAL A 328 8.18 5.50 -0.39
CA VAL A 328 9.05 4.33 -0.61
C VAL A 328 10.09 4.66 -1.68
N VAL A 329 9.69 5.27 -2.80
CA VAL A 329 10.63 5.68 -3.86
C VAL A 329 11.65 6.69 -3.34
N ALA A 330 11.21 7.70 -2.58
CA ALA A 330 12.11 8.69 -1.94
C ALA A 330 13.13 8.03 -1.02
N LEU A 331 12.68 7.13 -0.15
CA LEU A 331 13.53 6.45 0.81
C LEU A 331 14.50 5.51 0.12
N CYS A 332 14.06 4.75 -0.88
CA CYS A 332 14.95 3.91 -1.67
C CYS A 332 16.04 4.74 -2.39
N ALA A 333 15.66 5.87 -2.98
CA ALA A 333 16.63 6.79 -3.61
C ALA A 333 17.61 7.38 -2.59
N TRP A 334 17.10 7.77 -1.41
CA TRP A 334 17.92 8.28 -0.30
C TRP A 334 18.91 7.22 0.18
N ILE A 335 18.44 6.00 0.46
CA ILE A 335 19.25 4.86 0.90
C ILE A 335 20.33 4.57 -0.13
N PHE A 336 19.96 4.50 -1.40
CA PHE A 336 20.91 4.27 -2.49
C PHE A 336 22.00 5.34 -2.53
N HIS A 337 21.65 6.62 -2.36
CA HIS A 337 22.61 7.70 -2.36
C HIS A 337 23.50 7.70 -1.12
N LEU A 338 22.90 7.49 0.07
CA LEU A 338 23.61 7.53 1.35
C LEU A 338 24.59 6.37 1.50
N LEU A 339 24.22 5.19 1.02
CA LEU A 339 24.91 3.96 1.34
C LEU A 339 25.80 3.43 0.21
N ARG A 340 25.86 4.11 -0.94
CA ARG A 340 26.56 3.64 -2.15
C ARG A 340 27.99 3.15 -1.88
N ASP A 341 28.75 3.89 -1.09
CA ASP A 341 30.18 3.61 -0.86
C ASP A 341 30.41 2.78 0.42
N GLU A 342 29.46 2.81 1.36
CA GLU A 342 29.57 2.15 2.67
C GLU A 342 28.97 0.73 2.68
N ILE A 343 28.06 0.37 1.76
CA ILE A 343 27.40 -0.96 1.75
C ILE A 343 28.41 -2.10 1.61
N ALA A 344 29.41 -1.95 0.75
CA ALA A 344 30.35 -3.03 0.48
C ALA A 344 31.13 -3.42 1.75
N THR A 345 31.56 -2.43 2.54
CA THR A 345 32.28 -2.65 3.79
C THR A 345 31.37 -3.11 4.93
N LEU A 346 30.13 -2.61 4.99
CA LEU A 346 29.14 -3.03 5.99
C LEU A 346 28.57 -4.43 5.75
N ALA A 347 28.46 -4.86 4.50
CA ALA A 347 27.95 -6.19 4.14
C ALA A 347 28.84 -7.32 4.66
N GLU A 348 30.15 -7.10 4.72
CA GLU A 348 31.09 -8.11 5.20
C GLU A 348 31.12 -8.21 6.73
N THR A 349 30.88 -7.10 7.42
CA THR A 349 31.15 -6.93 8.86
C THR A 349 29.93 -7.09 9.76
N SER A 350 28.73 -6.68 9.34
CA SER A 350 27.52 -6.77 10.18
C SER A 350 26.69 -8.04 9.85
N PRO A 351 26.40 -8.91 10.84
CA PRO A 351 25.45 -10.02 10.67
C PRO A 351 24.06 -9.57 10.19
N ARG A 352 23.62 -8.38 10.62
CA ARG A 352 22.32 -7.82 10.22
C ARG A 352 22.32 -7.37 8.77
N MET A 353 23.43 -6.79 8.31
CA MET A 353 23.59 -6.48 6.89
C MET A 353 23.63 -7.75 6.05
N LYS A 354 24.28 -8.83 6.52
CA LYS A 354 24.25 -10.13 5.83
C LYS A 354 22.82 -10.67 5.68
N LEU A 355 21.97 -10.54 6.70
CA LEU A 355 20.55 -10.90 6.60
C LEU A 355 19.83 -10.08 5.52
N LEU A 356 20.05 -8.77 5.48
CA LEU A 356 19.41 -7.87 4.50
C LEU A 356 19.90 -8.09 3.08
N VAL A 357 21.21 -8.28 2.91
CA VAL A 357 21.80 -8.68 1.63
C VAL A 357 21.27 -10.05 1.24
N GLY A 358 21.14 -10.99 2.17
CA GLY A 358 20.50 -12.29 1.94
C GLY A 358 19.07 -12.16 1.42
N PHE A 359 18.27 -11.28 2.02
CA PHE A 359 16.92 -10.98 1.55
C PHE A 359 16.92 -10.32 0.17
N ALA A 360 17.71 -9.27 -0.04
CA ALA A 360 17.82 -8.55 -1.32
C ALA A 360 18.40 -9.41 -2.46
N THR A 361 19.17 -10.45 -2.11
CA THR A 361 19.72 -11.42 -3.06
C THR A 361 18.85 -12.68 -3.19
N SER A 362 17.74 -12.76 -2.46
CA SER A 362 16.81 -13.89 -2.57
C SER A 362 16.05 -13.85 -3.90
N ASP A 363 15.77 -15.03 -4.46
CA ASP A 363 14.97 -15.12 -5.69
C ASP A 363 13.55 -14.55 -5.51
N TRP A 364 13.02 -14.55 -4.29
CA TRP A 364 11.71 -13.96 -3.96
C TRP A 364 11.71 -12.45 -4.12
N PHE A 365 12.77 -11.79 -3.64
CA PHE A 365 12.94 -10.36 -3.84
C PHE A 365 13.03 -10.03 -5.32
N TRP A 366 13.83 -10.78 -6.09
CA TRP A 366 13.95 -10.56 -7.53
C TRP A 366 12.66 -10.88 -8.30
N ALA A 367 11.89 -11.87 -7.88
CA ALA A 367 10.56 -12.14 -8.44
C ALA A 367 9.59 -10.99 -8.18
N GLY A 368 9.52 -10.48 -6.95
CA GLY A 368 8.71 -9.32 -6.61
C GLY A 368 9.15 -8.04 -7.35
N ALA A 369 10.47 -7.83 -7.46
CA ALA A 369 11.03 -6.72 -8.23
C ALA A 369 10.72 -6.87 -9.72
N PHE A 370 10.77 -8.08 -10.27
CA PHE A 370 10.41 -8.34 -11.67
C PHE A 370 8.93 -8.04 -11.94
N ILE A 371 8.01 -8.46 -11.07
CA ILE A 371 6.58 -8.12 -11.19
C ILE A 371 6.38 -6.60 -11.13
N SER A 372 6.99 -5.95 -10.14
CA SER A 372 6.77 -4.53 -9.87
C SER A 372 7.43 -3.60 -10.90
N LEU A 373 8.55 -4.04 -11.50
CA LEU A 373 9.37 -3.25 -12.41
C LEU A 373 9.39 -3.78 -13.84
N ASN A 374 8.55 -4.76 -14.21
CA ASN A 374 8.59 -5.43 -15.52
C ASN A 374 8.74 -4.47 -16.72
N LEU A 375 7.88 -3.45 -16.79
CA LEU A 375 7.89 -2.45 -17.86
C LEU A 375 9.10 -1.52 -17.74
N PHE A 376 9.44 -1.14 -16.51
CA PHE A 376 10.57 -0.25 -16.23
C PHE A 376 11.93 -0.90 -16.48
N LEU A 377 12.08 -2.21 -16.27
CA LEU A 377 13.30 -2.96 -16.51
C LEU A 377 13.68 -2.96 -17.98
N ILE A 378 12.72 -3.19 -18.88
CA ILE A 378 12.95 -3.15 -20.33
C ILE A 378 13.42 -1.76 -20.74
N VAL A 379 12.73 -0.71 -20.28
CA VAL A 379 13.10 0.69 -20.56
C VAL A 379 14.49 0.99 -20.01
N ALA A 380 14.79 0.60 -18.78
CA ALA A 380 16.09 0.83 -18.15
C ALA A 380 17.24 0.17 -18.91
N LEU A 381 17.06 -1.09 -19.35
CA LEU A 381 18.06 -1.80 -20.16
C LEU A 381 18.28 -1.14 -21.53
N LEU A 382 17.20 -0.70 -22.20
CA LEU A 382 17.31 0.00 -23.49
C LEU A 382 18.02 1.35 -23.34
N VAL A 383 17.66 2.11 -22.31
CA VAL A 383 18.27 3.41 -22.01
C VAL A 383 19.74 3.25 -21.62
N ASP A 384 20.11 2.23 -20.86
CA ASP A 384 21.51 1.97 -20.51
C ASP A 384 22.33 1.46 -21.71
N ALA A 385 21.77 0.62 -22.57
CA ALA A 385 22.41 0.24 -23.83
C ALA A 385 22.67 1.47 -24.72
N LEU A 386 21.73 2.42 -24.75
CA LEU A 386 21.90 3.69 -25.47
C LEU A 386 22.98 4.57 -24.83
N LYS A 387 23.00 4.68 -23.50
CA LYS A 387 24.07 5.35 -22.73
C LYS A 387 25.43 4.79 -23.10
N GLN A 388 25.57 3.47 -23.15
CA GLN A 388 26.84 2.83 -23.48
C GLN A 388 27.27 3.09 -24.92
N LYS A 389 26.34 3.07 -25.88
CA LYS A 389 26.63 3.47 -27.27
C LYS A 389 27.15 4.91 -27.35
N VAL A 390 26.48 5.86 -26.68
CA VAL A 390 26.92 7.26 -26.64
C VAL A 390 28.27 7.41 -25.95
N SER A 391 28.53 6.65 -24.88
CA SER A 391 29.83 6.63 -24.21
C SER A 391 30.96 6.16 -25.15
N LYS A 392 30.71 5.11 -25.95
CA LYS A 392 31.67 4.63 -26.97
C LYS A 392 31.96 5.70 -28.04
N ILE A 393 30.93 6.40 -28.51
CA ILE A 393 31.09 7.52 -29.47
C ILE A 393 31.95 8.63 -28.86
N ARG A 394 31.84 8.88 -27.56
CA ARG A 394 32.68 9.85 -26.83
C ARG A 394 34.10 9.35 -26.50
N GLY A 395 34.49 8.18 -27.00
CA GLY A 395 35.84 7.63 -26.84
C GLY A 395 36.03 6.70 -25.64
N ALA A 396 34.96 6.21 -24.99
CA ALA A 396 35.10 5.23 -23.92
C ALA A 396 35.57 3.87 -24.47
N LYS A 397 36.70 3.36 -23.96
CA LYS A 397 37.30 2.07 -24.34
C LYS A 397 36.60 0.88 -23.67
N THR A 398 35.31 0.66 -23.95
CA THR A 398 34.57 -0.49 -23.39
C THR A 398 34.09 -1.43 -24.51
N THR A 399 34.20 -2.73 -24.30
CA THR A 399 33.67 -3.74 -25.25
C THR A 399 32.20 -4.07 -24.99
N HIS A 400 31.74 -4.02 -23.74
CA HIS A 400 30.39 -4.43 -23.32
C HIS A 400 29.26 -3.59 -23.93
N ARG A 401 28.06 -4.19 -24.01
CA ARG A 401 26.83 -3.55 -24.55
C ARG A 401 26.16 -2.61 -23.54
N PHE A 402 26.36 -2.84 -22.25
CA PHE A 402 25.76 -2.10 -21.14
C PHE A 402 26.83 -1.38 -20.32
N SER A 403 26.40 -0.45 -19.47
CA SER A 403 27.30 0.19 -18.51
C SER A 403 27.86 -0.83 -17.52
N PRO A 404 29.05 -0.60 -16.92
CA PRO A 404 29.65 -1.55 -15.98
C PRO A 404 28.77 -1.86 -14.76
N TYR A 405 27.83 -0.97 -14.42
CA TYR A 405 26.87 -1.21 -13.34
C TYR A 405 25.76 -2.17 -13.80
N VAL A 406 25.08 -1.86 -14.90
CA VAL A 406 24.01 -2.71 -15.44
C VAL A 406 24.56 -4.04 -15.91
N GLN A 407 25.76 -4.07 -16.47
CA GLN A 407 26.46 -5.29 -16.83
C GLN A 407 26.70 -6.19 -15.61
N ARG A 408 27.12 -5.63 -14.47
CA ARG A 408 27.22 -6.39 -13.21
C ARG A 408 25.87 -6.92 -12.73
N VAL A 409 24.81 -6.11 -12.82
CA VAL A 409 23.45 -6.56 -12.49
C VAL A 409 23.01 -7.69 -13.42
N ILE A 410 23.26 -7.58 -14.72
CA ILE A 410 22.96 -8.63 -15.70
C ILE A 410 23.78 -9.89 -15.42
N GLU A 411 25.07 -9.77 -15.10
CA GLU A 411 25.92 -10.91 -14.75
C GLU A 411 25.42 -11.60 -13.48
N VAL A 412 25.04 -10.83 -12.46
CA VAL A 412 24.40 -11.35 -11.25
C VAL A 412 23.09 -12.05 -11.61
N LEU A 413 22.26 -11.48 -12.48
CA LEU A 413 21.01 -12.10 -12.93
C LEU A 413 21.24 -13.35 -13.79
N GLN A 414 22.30 -13.39 -14.59
CA GLN A 414 22.69 -14.53 -15.43
C GLN A 414 23.26 -15.68 -14.60
N GLN A 415 23.94 -15.36 -13.50
CA GLN A 415 24.39 -16.36 -12.51
C GLN A 415 23.22 -16.96 -11.73
N ARG A 416 22.08 -16.28 -11.69
CA ARG A 416 20.87 -16.76 -11.00
C ARG A 416 20.10 -17.72 -11.89
N SER A 417 19.43 -18.67 -11.25
CA SER A 417 18.51 -19.56 -11.94
C SER A 417 17.27 -18.78 -12.38
N ALA A 418 17.28 -18.29 -13.63
CA ALA A 418 16.16 -17.57 -14.24
C ALA A 418 14.83 -18.34 -14.06
N THR A 419 14.87 -19.67 -14.21
CA THR A 419 13.74 -20.56 -13.96
C THR A 419 13.12 -20.40 -12.58
N SER A 420 13.95 -20.37 -11.53
CA SER A 420 13.50 -20.23 -10.14
C SER A 420 12.81 -18.89 -9.92
N ILE A 421 13.37 -17.81 -10.49
CA ILE A 421 12.77 -16.48 -10.42
C ILE A 421 11.42 -16.48 -11.15
N LEU A 422 11.35 -16.99 -12.38
CA LEU A 422 10.10 -17.04 -13.16
C LEU A 422 9.00 -17.90 -12.50
N CYS A 423 9.35 -19.04 -11.90
CA CYS A 423 8.37 -19.83 -11.14
C CYS A 423 7.84 -19.06 -9.92
N LYS A 424 8.72 -18.36 -9.19
CA LYS A 424 8.30 -17.51 -8.06
C LYS A 424 7.47 -16.31 -8.52
N VAL A 425 7.79 -15.70 -9.66
CA VAL A 425 6.95 -14.66 -10.28
C VAL A 425 5.56 -15.21 -10.52
N ASN A 426 5.47 -16.40 -11.12
CA ASN A 426 4.20 -17.02 -11.42
C ASN A 426 3.39 -17.31 -10.16
N LEU A 427 4.02 -17.90 -9.15
CA LEU A 427 3.38 -18.15 -7.87
C LEU A 427 2.90 -16.87 -7.19
N LEU A 428 3.70 -15.79 -7.21
CA LEU A 428 3.28 -14.48 -6.66
C LEU A 428 2.09 -13.89 -7.42
N CYS A 429 2.05 -14.01 -8.75
CA CYS A 429 0.90 -13.57 -9.54
C CYS A 429 -0.35 -14.43 -9.26
N GLU A 430 -0.21 -15.74 -9.09
CA GLU A 430 -1.29 -16.65 -8.70
C GLU A 430 -1.85 -16.31 -7.32
N LEU A 431 -0.98 -16.08 -6.34
CA LEU A 431 -1.38 -15.65 -5.00
C LEU A 431 -2.06 -14.29 -5.05
N TYR A 432 -1.49 -13.31 -5.76
CA TYR A 432 -2.10 -11.99 -5.89
C TYR A 432 -3.49 -12.08 -6.53
N PHE A 433 -3.64 -12.84 -7.61
CA PHE A 433 -4.94 -13.08 -8.24
C PHE A 433 -5.92 -13.72 -7.25
N LEU A 434 -5.52 -14.79 -6.57
CA LEU A 434 -6.36 -15.52 -5.62
C LEU A 434 -6.86 -14.59 -4.49
N PHE A 435 -5.96 -13.84 -3.86
CA PHE A 435 -6.29 -13.00 -2.71
C PHE A 435 -7.00 -11.71 -3.12
N SER A 436 -6.44 -10.94 -4.06
CA SER A 436 -6.88 -9.58 -4.36
C SER A 436 -8.01 -9.50 -5.40
N ILE A 437 -8.12 -10.50 -6.28
CA ILE A 437 -9.14 -10.48 -7.35
C ILE A 437 -10.20 -11.55 -7.07
N GLY A 438 -9.79 -12.81 -6.98
CA GLY A 438 -10.70 -13.94 -6.76
C GLY A 438 -11.49 -13.81 -5.47
N VAL A 439 -10.81 -13.94 -4.32
CA VAL A 439 -11.48 -13.98 -3.01
C VAL A 439 -12.02 -12.61 -2.64
N ALA A 440 -11.26 -11.53 -2.77
CA ALA A 440 -11.73 -10.21 -2.34
C ALA A 440 -13.01 -9.76 -3.07
N LYS A 441 -13.06 -9.87 -4.41
CA LYS A 441 -14.26 -9.49 -5.18
C LYS A 441 -15.43 -10.45 -4.92
N ALA A 442 -15.17 -11.76 -4.85
CA ALA A 442 -16.20 -12.75 -4.52
C ALA A 442 -16.79 -12.53 -3.12
N THR A 443 -15.95 -12.19 -2.13
CA THR A 443 -16.39 -11.89 -0.77
C THR A 443 -17.30 -10.66 -0.74
N MET A 444 -16.99 -9.61 -1.51
CA MET A 444 -17.85 -8.42 -1.59
C MET A 444 -19.25 -8.75 -2.15
N VAL A 445 -19.32 -9.54 -3.22
CA VAL A 445 -20.60 -9.99 -3.78
C VAL A 445 -21.36 -10.87 -2.79
N PHE A 446 -20.67 -11.82 -2.16
CA PHE A 446 -21.28 -12.72 -1.20
C PHE A 446 -21.84 -11.98 0.02
N LEU A 447 -21.11 -11.00 0.56
CA LEU A 447 -21.56 -10.20 1.70
C LEU A 447 -22.73 -9.28 1.33
N SER A 448 -22.76 -8.75 0.10
CA SER A 448 -23.91 -8.00 -0.42
C SER A 448 -25.17 -8.87 -0.54
N TRP A 449 -25.04 -10.06 -1.16
CA TRP A 449 -26.13 -11.05 -1.23
C TRP A 449 -26.64 -11.42 0.16
N LEU A 450 -25.72 -11.66 1.10
CA LEU A 450 -26.06 -12.00 2.47
C LEU A 450 -26.83 -10.87 3.15
N ASN A 451 -26.42 -9.62 2.95
CA ASN A 451 -27.11 -8.46 3.50
C ASN A 451 -28.56 -8.39 3.02
N GLU A 452 -28.83 -8.55 1.72
CA GLU A 452 -30.20 -8.62 1.18
C GLU A 452 -31.03 -9.72 1.83
N TYR A 453 -30.46 -10.91 1.95
CA TYR A 453 -31.17 -12.05 2.52
C TYR A 453 -31.48 -11.86 4.01
N LEU A 454 -30.51 -11.38 4.79
CA LEU A 454 -30.67 -11.18 6.24
C LEU A 454 -31.70 -10.09 6.59
N MET A 455 -32.00 -9.16 5.67
CA MET A 455 -33.07 -8.17 5.87
C MET A 455 -34.47 -8.79 5.97
N THR A 456 -34.65 -10.05 5.59
CA THR A 456 -35.93 -10.77 5.69
C THR A 456 -36.13 -11.50 7.02
N LEU A 457 -35.09 -11.64 7.84
CA LEU A 457 -35.09 -12.47 9.05
C LEU A 457 -35.26 -11.65 10.35
N GLU A 458 -35.71 -12.32 11.41
CA GLU A 458 -35.77 -11.73 12.76
C GLU A 458 -34.38 -11.40 13.31
N PHE A 459 -34.29 -10.37 14.13
CA PHE A 459 -33.01 -9.82 14.62
C PHE A 459 -32.10 -10.86 15.31
N GLY A 460 -32.66 -11.71 16.18
CA GLY A 460 -31.89 -12.76 16.86
C GLY A 460 -31.33 -13.80 15.89
N VAL A 461 -32.13 -14.18 14.87
CA VAL A 461 -31.71 -15.11 13.81
C VAL A 461 -30.60 -14.47 12.96
N VAL A 462 -30.72 -13.18 12.63
CA VAL A 462 -29.68 -12.44 11.89
C VAL A 462 -28.34 -12.50 12.61
N ILE A 463 -28.30 -12.28 13.93
CA ILE A 463 -27.05 -12.36 14.70
C ILE A 463 -26.44 -13.77 14.61
N GLY A 464 -27.26 -14.81 14.81
CA GLY A 464 -26.80 -16.20 14.75
C GLY A 464 -26.27 -16.60 13.37
N VAL A 465 -27.03 -16.30 12.31
CA VAL A 465 -26.64 -16.60 10.91
C VAL A 465 -25.39 -15.82 10.53
N PHE A 466 -25.35 -14.52 10.85
CA PHE A 466 -24.18 -13.69 10.60
C PHE A 466 -22.94 -14.26 11.30
N PHE A 467 -23.05 -14.64 12.57
CA PHE A 467 -21.93 -15.23 13.32
C PHE A 467 -21.38 -16.49 12.65
N ILE A 468 -22.25 -17.43 12.24
CA ILE A 468 -21.83 -18.68 11.58
C ILE A 468 -21.10 -18.41 10.26
N ILE A 469 -21.64 -17.51 9.44
CA ILE A 469 -21.05 -17.17 8.15
C ILE A 469 -19.73 -16.44 8.34
N ALA A 470 -19.71 -15.43 9.20
CA ALA A 470 -18.52 -14.67 9.52
C ALA A 470 -17.41 -15.55 10.13
N PHE A 471 -17.79 -16.52 10.96
CA PHE A 471 -16.86 -17.52 11.50
C PHE A 471 -16.25 -18.36 10.38
N THR A 472 -17.08 -18.87 9.47
CA THR A 472 -16.63 -19.65 8.30
C THR A 472 -15.69 -18.84 7.40
N LEU A 473 -16.02 -17.57 7.15
CA LEU A 473 -15.17 -16.65 6.38
C LEU A 473 -13.84 -16.41 7.10
N SER A 474 -13.83 -16.23 8.42
CA SER A 474 -12.59 -16.06 9.19
C SER A 474 -11.68 -17.29 9.17
N MET A 475 -12.24 -18.49 8.92
CA MET A 475 -11.48 -19.73 8.80
C MET A 475 -10.80 -19.87 7.43
N ALA A 476 -11.24 -19.11 6.43
CA ALA A 476 -10.63 -19.11 5.10
C ALA A 476 -9.39 -18.20 5.08
N PRO A 477 -8.18 -18.74 4.87
CA PRO A 477 -6.94 -17.95 4.86
C PRO A 477 -6.97 -16.72 3.95
N PRO A 478 -7.62 -16.76 2.77
CA PRO A 478 -7.67 -15.62 1.87
C PRO A 478 -8.61 -14.47 2.24
N VAL A 479 -9.49 -14.64 3.23
CA VAL A 479 -10.50 -13.64 3.54
C VAL A 479 -9.96 -12.64 4.59
N PRO A 480 -9.88 -11.35 4.26
CA PRO A 480 -9.47 -10.33 5.24
C PRO A 480 -10.55 -10.15 6.33
N GLY A 481 -10.14 -9.97 7.59
CA GLY A 481 -11.07 -9.81 8.71
C GLY A 481 -11.81 -8.47 8.72
N ILE A 482 -11.18 -7.39 8.24
CA ILE A 482 -11.75 -6.02 8.29
C ILE A 482 -13.12 -5.92 7.60
N PRO A 483 -13.33 -6.42 6.36
CA PRO A 483 -14.64 -6.42 5.72
C PRO A 483 -15.74 -7.15 6.51
N ILE A 484 -15.37 -8.20 7.26
CA ILE A 484 -16.33 -8.93 8.09
C ILE A 484 -16.83 -8.04 9.23
N TYR A 485 -15.95 -7.30 9.91
CA TYR A 485 -16.33 -6.38 11.00
C TYR A 485 -17.13 -5.18 10.51
N ILE A 486 -16.78 -4.63 9.33
CA ILE A 486 -17.57 -3.58 8.69
C ILE A 486 -18.98 -4.09 8.37
N CYS A 487 -19.08 -5.29 7.78
CA CYS A 487 -20.36 -5.93 7.47
C CYS A 487 -21.19 -6.20 8.74
N ALA A 488 -20.57 -6.61 9.85
CA ALA A 488 -21.24 -6.76 11.14
C ALA A 488 -21.90 -5.44 11.59
N GLY A 489 -21.17 -4.32 11.46
CA GLY A 489 -21.67 -2.99 11.75
C GLY A 489 -22.86 -2.60 10.87
N ILE A 490 -22.78 -2.87 9.56
CA ILE A 490 -23.86 -2.59 8.60
C ILE A 490 -25.10 -3.42 8.94
N VAL A 491 -24.97 -4.75 8.95
CA VAL A 491 -26.10 -5.68 9.04
C VAL A 491 -26.79 -5.59 10.40
N ILE A 492 -26.03 -5.72 11.49
CA ILE A 492 -26.62 -5.84 12.84
C ILE A 492 -27.21 -4.49 13.27
N SER A 493 -26.51 -3.38 13.04
CA SER A 493 -27.02 -2.05 13.43
C SER A 493 -28.22 -1.64 12.58
N SER A 494 -28.24 -1.99 11.29
CA SER A 494 -29.41 -1.75 10.42
C SER A 494 -30.65 -2.49 10.92
N ARG A 495 -30.52 -3.79 11.23
CA ARG A 495 -31.65 -4.59 11.74
C ARG A 495 -32.11 -4.17 13.12
N ALA A 496 -31.22 -3.69 13.98
CA ALA A 496 -31.58 -3.25 15.32
C ALA A 496 -32.52 -2.02 15.31
N LYS A 497 -32.53 -1.22 14.24
CA LYS A 497 -33.38 -0.02 14.10
C LYS A 497 -34.87 -0.30 14.33
N THR A 498 -35.36 -1.43 13.84
CA THR A 498 -36.78 -1.80 13.91
C THR A 498 -37.14 -2.56 15.19
N THR A 499 -36.21 -2.69 16.12
CA THR A 499 -36.38 -3.46 17.36
C THR A 499 -36.28 -2.56 18.59
N ALA A 500 -36.68 -3.07 19.76
CA ALA A 500 -36.54 -2.37 21.04
C ALA A 500 -35.08 -2.09 21.44
N VAL A 501 -34.10 -2.77 20.84
CA VAL A 501 -32.67 -2.55 21.09
C VAL A 501 -32.21 -1.17 20.59
N GLY A 502 -32.83 -0.69 19.51
CA GLY A 502 -32.46 0.55 18.85
C GLY A 502 -31.09 0.50 18.15
N TYR A 503 -30.81 1.52 17.35
CA TYR A 503 -29.59 1.60 16.52
C TYR A 503 -28.29 1.56 17.36
N GLY A 504 -28.22 2.36 18.43
CA GLY A 504 -27.04 2.40 19.30
C GLY A 504 -26.79 1.09 20.05
N GLY A 505 -27.85 0.43 20.54
CA GLY A 505 -27.76 -0.91 21.11
C GLY A 505 -27.29 -1.95 20.09
N GLY A 506 -27.74 -1.82 18.83
CA GLY A 506 -27.28 -2.62 17.70
C GLY A 506 -25.77 -2.53 17.47
N ILE A 507 -25.19 -1.33 17.55
CA ILE A 507 -23.73 -1.12 17.45
C ILE A 507 -23.01 -1.86 18.58
N GLY A 508 -23.48 -1.72 19.83
CA GLY A 508 -22.90 -2.41 20.98
C GLY A 508 -22.92 -3.94 20.81
N ILE A 509 -24.05 -4.49 20.35
CA ILE A 509 -24.18 -5.92 20.04
C ILE A 509 -23.23 -6.31 18.91
N ALA A 510 -23.13 -5.52 17.83
CA ALA A 510 -22.26 -5.80 16.71
C ALA A 510 -20.77 -5.86 17.12
N ILE A 511 -20.33 -4.98 18.03
CA ILE A 511 -18.99 -5.00 18.61
C ILE A 511 -18.78 -6.27 19.43
N ALA A 512 -19.74 -6.62 20.30
CA ALA A 512 -19.66 -7.82 21.13
C ALA A 512 -19.62 -9.11 20.29
N VAL A 513 -20.48 -9.20 19.27
CA VAL A 513 -20.51 -10.32 18.31
C VAL A 513 -19.20 -10.40 17.54
N SER A 514 -18.66 -9.27 17.08
CA SER A 514 -17.36 -9.22 16.37
C SER A 514 -16.19 -9.63 17.27
N MET A 515 -16.22 -9.28 18.55
CA MET A 515 -15.23 -9.70 19.53
C MET A 515 -15.31 -11.22 19.79
N ALA A 516 -16.51 -11.75 20.02
CA ALA A 516 -16.74 -13.18 20.19
C ALA A 516 -16.31 -13.98 18.95
N LEU A 517 -16.66 -13.48 17.77
CA LEU A 517 -16.25 -14.01 16.48
C LEU A 517 -14.73 -14.06 16.35
N LYS A 518 -14.05 -12.97 16.71
CA LYS A 518 -12.59 -12.90 16.64
C LYS A 518 -11.93 -13.94 17.55
N LEU A 519 -12.36 -14.04 18.81
CA LEU A 519 -11.78 -14.98 19.77
C LEU A 519 -12.06 -16.45 19.39
N THR A 520 -13.28 -16.74 18.95
CA THR A 520 -13.64 -18.10 18.48
C THR A 520 -12.91 -18.47 17.19
N GLY A 521 -12.76 -17.53 16.26
CA GLY A 521 -11.94 -17.69 15.05
C GLY A 521 -10.49 -17.99 15.39
N VAL A 522 -9.87 -17.26 16.32
CA VAL A 522 -8.50 -17.54 16.78
C VAL A 522 -8.39 -18.94 17.41
N ALA A 523 -9.36 -19.34 18.24
CA ALA A 523 -9.36 -20.69 18.83
C ALA A 523 -9.48 -21.79 17.77
N ALA A 524 -10.32 -21.61 16.75
CA ALA A 524 -10.50 -22.57 15.67
C ALA A 524 -9.29 -22.62 14.72
N GLN A 525 -8.70 -21.46 14.40
CA GLN A 525 -7.46 -21.36 13.64
C GLN A 525 -6.28 -21.99 14.40
N TYR A 526 -6.18 -21.75 15.71
CA TYR A 526 -5.24 -22.43 16.59
C TYR A 526 -5.42 -23.95 16.54
N LEU A 527 -6.67 -24.45 16.65
CA LEU A 527 -6.94 -25.88 16.61
C LEU A 527 -6.53 -26.50 15.28
N THR A 528 -6.81 -25.79 14.17
CA THR A 528 -6.35 -26.16 12.83
C THR A 528 -4.83 -26.26 12.79
N GLY A 529 -4.13 -25.24 13.29
CA GLY A 529 -2.68 -25.23 13.44
C GLY A 529 -2.15 -26.37 14.31
N PHE A 530 -2.83 -26.71 15.41
CA PHE A 530 -2.45 -27.80 16.30
C PHE A 530 -2.47 -29.16 15.59
N TYR A 531 -3.49 -29.43 14.79
CA TYR A 531 -3.55 -30.65 13.99
C TYR A 531 -2.54 -30.64 12.84
N MET A 532 -2.41 -29.51 12.14
CA MET A 532 -1.41 -29.33 11.07
C MET A 532 0.03 -29.49 11.60
N GLY A 533 0.30 -29.01 12.80
CA GLY A 533 1.57 -29.14 13.51
C GLY A 533 1.91 -30.56 13.94
N LYS A 534 1.07 -31.57 13.68
CA LYS A 534 1.47 -32.98 13.78
C LYS A 534 2.23 -33.46 12.55
N SER A 535 2.09 -32.78 11.41
CA SER A 535 2.80 -33.11 10.18
C SER A 535 4.17 -32.45 10.15
N VAL A 536 5.22 -33.27 10.13
CA VAL A 536 6.61 -32.81 9.96
C VAL A 536 6.78 -32.00 8.67
N LYS A 537 6.05 -32.36 7.61
CA LYS A 537 6.07 -31.63 6.33
C LYS A 537 5.52 -30.21 6.45
N ILE A 538 4.46 -30.02 7.24
CA ILE A 538 3.89 -28.69 7.48
C ILE A 538 4.82 -27.87 8.36
N GLN A 539 5.38 -28.48 9.42
CA GLN A 539 6.38 -27.82 10.27
C GLN A 539 7.60 -27.33 9.45
N GLN A 540 8.10 -28.16 8.55
CA GLN A 540 9.18 -27.82 7.61
C GLN A 540 8.79 -26.66 6.69
N MET A 541 7.58 -26.69 6.11
CA MET A 541 7.09 -25.63 5.22
C MET A 541 6.95 -24.28 5.94
N VAL A 542 6.52 -24.30 7.20
CA VAL A 542 6.42 -23.11 8.06
C VAL A 542 7.80 -22.64 8.52
N GLY A 543 8.80 -23.53 8.55
CA GLY A 543 10.14 -23.23 9.01
C GLY A 543 10.20 -23.06 10.53
N VAL A 544 9.56 -23.96 11.30
CA VAL A 544 9.60 -23.91 12.77
C VAL A 544 11.01 -23.99 13.35
N ASP A 545 11.94 -24.57 12.58
CA ASP A 545 13.35 -24.68 12.87
C ASP A 545 14.15 -23.40 12.56
N GLN A 546 13.55 -22.41 11.88
CA GLN A 546 14.21 -21.18 11.47
C GLN A 546 14.18 -20.11 12.56
N VAL A 547 15.27 -19.32 12.66
CA VAL A 547 15.47 -18.30 13.70
C VAL A 547 14.31 -17.31 13.81
N ALA A 548 13.73 -16.90 12.68
CA ALA A 548 12.61 -15.96 12.67
C ALA A 548 11.36 -16.52 13.37
N ILE A 549 10.99 -17.78 13.09
CA ILE A 549 9.84 -18.43 13.73
C ILE A 549 10.13 -18.75 15.19
N ARG A 550 11.36 -19.14 15.53
CA ARG A 550 11.77 -19.35 16.93
C ARG A 550 11.77 -18.06 17.75
N ALA A 551 12.08 -16.92 17.14
CA ALA A 551 11.96 -15.61 17.79
C ALA A 551 10.49 -15.27 18.09
N VAL A 552 9.59 -15.51 17.13
CA VAL A 552 8.13 -15.38 17.33
C VAL A 552 7.67 -16.32 18.44
N GLU A 553 8.13 -17.58 18.43
CA GLU A 553 7.84 -18.55 19.48
C GLU A 553 8.28 -18.04 20.86
N LYS A 554 9.52 -17.55 21.00
CA LYS A 554 10.05 -17.01 22.27
C LYS A 554 9.18 -15.88 22.81
N ILE A 555 8.75 -14.96 21.95
CA ILE A 555 7.83 -13.87 22.31
C ILE A 555 6.48 -14.43 22.80
N LEU A 556 5.88 -15.33 22.01
CA LEU A 556 4.53 -15.83 22.26
C LEU A 556 4.46 -16.87 23.40
N ARG A 557 5.57 -17.55 23.72
CA ARG A 557 5.66 -18.55 24.80
C ARG A 557 5.83 -17.92 26.18
N SER A 558 6.20 -16.64 26.28
CA SER A 558 6.36 -15.92 27.57
C SER A 558 5.14 -16.11 28.49
N ALA A 559 5.32 -16.50 29.75
CA ALA A 559 4.18 -16.77 30.64
C ALA A 559 3.38 -15.51 31.03
N THR A 560 4.00 -14.35 30.90
CA THR A 560 3.42 -13.05 31.26
C THR A 560 2.67 -12.43 30.09
N PHE A 561 1.58 -11.72 30.40
CA PHE A 561 0.91 -10.83 29.45
C PHE A 561 1.85 -9.66 29.12
N SER A 562 2.65 -9.83 28.08
CA SER A 562 3.68 -8.87 27.67
C SER A 562 3.24 -8.08 26.44
N PHE A 563 3.67 -6.83 26.37
CA PHE A 563 3.36 -5.95 25.25
C PHE A 563 3.88 -6.49 23.90
N PRO A 564 5.07 -7.12 23.80
CA PRO A 564 5.51 -7.79 22.57
C PRO A 564 4.56 -8.89 22.09
N LYS A 565 4.00 -9.69 23.02
CA LYS A 565 3.04 -10.74 22.68
C LYS A 565 1.76 -10.15 22.12
N VAL A 566 1.21 -9.12 22.76
CA VAL A 566 0.02 -8.40 22.26
C VAL A 566 0.28 -7.81 20.89
N ALA A 567 1.45 -7.18 20.68
CA ALA A 567 1.80 -6.59 19.40
C ALA A 567 1.80 -7.64 18.27
N VAL A 568 2.38 -8.83 18.49
CA VAL A 568 2.37 -9.92 17.50
C VAL A 568 0.94 -10.42 17.23
N MET A 569 0.13 -10.62 18.28
CA MET A 569 -1.23 -11.15 18.15
C MET A 569 -2.24 -10.18 17.53
N VAL A 570 -2.05 -8.87 17.70
CA VAL A 570 -2.92 -7.83 17.15
C VAL A 570 -2.41 -7.33 15.80
N GLY A 571 -1.09 -7.19 15.66
CA GLY A 571 -0.45 -6.60 14.49
C GLY A 571 -0.20 -7.56 13.33
N GLY A 572 -0.02 -8.85 13.61
CA GLY A 572 0.21 -9.85 12.58
C GLY A 572 -1.08 -10.27 11.85
N PRO A 573 -0.97 -10.88 10.67
CA PRO A 573 -2.14 -11.36 9.93
C PRO A 573 -2.85 -12.48 10.72
N ASP A 574 -4.15 -12.28 10.94
CA ASP A 574 -5.00 -13.09 11.81
C ASP A 574 -4.82 -14.60 11.66
N TRP A 575 -5.02 -15.11 10.44
CA TRP A 575 -5.02 -16.54 10.17
C TRP A 575 -3.61 -17.15 10.31
N PRO A 576 -2.55 -16.64 9.63
CA PRO A 576 -1.21 -17.22 9.77
C PRO A 576 -0.67 -17.20 11.20
N VAL A 577 -0.91 -16.14 11.97
CA VAL A 577 -0.41 -16.03 13.35
C VAL A 577 -1.12 -17.03 14.26
N SER A 578 -2.45 -17.14 14.17
CA SER A 578 -3.22 -18.04 15.04
C SER A 578 -2.95 -19.51 14.72
N VAL A 579 -2.84 -19.85 13.43
CA VAL A 579 -2.43 -21.20 12.99
C VAL A 579 -1.01 -21.51 13.46
N LEU A 580 -0.06 -20.56 13.33
CA LEU A 580 1.30 -20.74 13.82
C LEU A 580 1.33 -21.00 15.33
N CYS A 581 0.51 -20.29 16.13
CA CYS A 581 0.38 -20.56 17.57
C CYS A 581 -0.03 -22.02 17.86
N GLY A 582 -0.93 -22.56 17.04
CA GLY A 582 -1.34 -23.96 17.10
C GLY A 582 -0.22 -24.93 16.74
N ILE A 583 0.51 -24.64 15.66
CA ILE A 583 1.66 -25.45 15.20
C ILE A 583 2.74 -25.52 16.27
N LEU A 584 3.01 -24.40 16.94
CA LEU A 584 3.96 -24.27 18.04
C LEU A 584 3.42 -24.80 19.39
N ARG A 585 2.15 -25.23 19.43
CA ARG A 585 1.45 -25.77 20.61
C ARG A 585 1.50 -24.83 21.82
N LEU A 586 1.30 -23.54 21.58
CA LEU A 586 1.30 -22.52 22.63
C LEU A 586 0.04 -22.63 23.51
N ASN A 587 0.06 -22.07 24.71
CA ASN A 587 -1.11 -22.09 25.59
C ASN A 587 -2.26 -21.24 25.00
N LEU A 588 -3.35 -21.89 24.59
CA LEU A 588 -4.49 -21.22 23.94
C LEU A 588 -5.08 -20.08 24.78
N TRP A 589 -5.19 -20.24 26.09
CA TRP A 589 -5.72 -19.18 26.97
C TRP A 589 -4.86 -17.93 26.91
N SER A 590 -3.53 -18.09 26.98
CA SER A 590 -2.61 -16.96 26.84
C SER A 590 -2.73 -16.28 25.47
N ILE A 591 -2.97 -17.04 24.40
CA ILE A 591 -3.13 -16.51 23.04
C ILE A 591 -4.43 -15.71 22.93
N LEU A 592 -5.55 -16.24 23.42
CA LEU A 592 -6.84 -15.54 23.43
C LEU A 592 -6.78 -14.25 24.23
N MET A 593 -6.17 -14.26 25.42
CA MET A 593 -5.98 -13.06 26.23
C MET A 593 -5.10 -12.02 25.53
N ALA A 594 -4.00 -12.46 24.88
CA ALA A 594 -3.15 -11.58 24.09
C ALA A 594 -3.85 -10.99 22.86
N THR A 595 -4.88 -11.66 22.34
CA THR A 595 -5.73 -11.14 21.26
C THR A 595 -6.76 -10.14 21.76
N CYS A 596 -7.23 -10.17 23.01
CA CYS A 596 -8.31 -9.30 23.50
C CYS A 596 -8.15 -7.80 23.17
N PRO A 597 -6.95 -7.19 23.20
CA PRO A 597 -6.75 -5.79 22.80
C PRO A 597 -7.13 -5.46 21.34
N ILE A 598 -7.38 -6.46 20.48
CA ILE A 598 -7.93 -6.28 19.13
C ILE A 598 -9.25 -5.51 19.12
N ILE A 599 -9.95 -5.42 20.26
CA ILE A 599 -11.15 -4.60 20.40
C ILE A 599 -10.93 -3.14 19.97
N VAL A 600 -9.71 -2.61 20.15
CA VAL A 600 -9.32 -1.25 19.73
C VAL A 600 -9.27 -1.08 18.21
N VAL A 601 -9.03 -2.18 17.47
CA VAL A 601 -9.03 -2.20 16.00
C VAL A 601 -10.42 -2.51 15.45
N LEU A 602 -11.11 -3.51 16.03
CA LEU A 602 -12.40 -3.96 15.50
C LEU A 602 -13.53 -2.96 15.78
N SER A 603 -13.53 -2.29 16.94
CA SER A 603 -14.65 -1.40 17.31
C SER A 603 -14.79 -0.24 16.33
N PRO A 604 -13.71 0.45 15.90
CA PRO A 604 -13.83 1.46 14.86
C PRO A 604 -14.24 0.89 13.50
N CYS A 605 -13.92 -0.36 13.14
CA CYS A 605 -14.45 -1.00 11.92
C CYS A 605 -15.97 -1.22 11.99
N VAL A 606 -16.46 -1.75 13.12
CA VAL A 606 -17.89 -1.98 13.34
C VAL A 606 -18.65 -0.66 13.36
N ILE A 607 -18.13 0.33 14.09
CA ILE A 607 -18.68 1.69 14.13
C ILE A 607 -18.70 2.26 12.71
N ALA A 608 -17.62 2.15 11.95
CA ALA A 608 -17.62 2.62 10.57
C ALA A 608 -18.70 1.99 9.71
N GLY A 609 -18.87 0.67 9.78
CA GLY A 609 -19.93 -0.04 9.08
C GLY A 609 -21.33 0.43 9.49
N ALA A 610 -21.57 0.60 10.79
CA ALA A 610 -22.84 1.14 11.27
C ALA A 610 -23.08 2.55 10.70
N LEU A 611 -22.10 3.44 10.80
CA LEU A 611 -22.17 4.81 10.30
C LEU A 611 -22.34 4.90 8.77
N MET A 612 -22.04 3.85 8.00
CA MET A 612 -22.41 3.81 6.57
C MET A 612 -23.92 3.71 6.36
N VAL A 613 -24.63 3.05 7.28
CA VAL A 613 -26.09 2.93 7.27
C VAL A 613 -26.75 4.15 7.91
N GLY A 614 -26.13 4.73 8.94
CA GLY A 614 -26.64 5.88 9.70
C GLY A 614 -27.89 5.52 10.52
N PRO A 615 -28.22 6.23 11.62
CA PRO A 615 -29.55 6.19 12.20
C PRO A 615 -30.56 6.75 11.17
N GLU A 616 -31.70 6.08 10.97
CA GLU A 616 -32.79 6.75 10.24
C GLU A 616 -33.28 7.92 11.10
N VAL A 617 -33.36 9.10 10.49
CA VAL A 617 -34.17 10.18 11.04
C VAL A 617 -35.59 9.64 11.03
N ALA A 618 -36.14 9.36 12.21
CA ALA A 618 -37.57 9.25 12.37
C ALA A 618 -38.15 10.59 11.89
N THR A 619 -38.48 10.69 10.61
CA THR A 619 -39.45 11.65 10.12
C THR A 619 -40.71 11.33 10.90
N LEU A 620 -40.84 12.05 12.02
CA LEU A 620 -42.02 12.08 12.87
C LEU A 620 -43.22 12.01 11.94
N THR A 621 -43.84 10.84 11.95
CA THR A 621 -45.14 10.57 11.37
C THR A 621 -46.13 11.34 12.24
N THR A 622 -46.10 12.67 12.14
CA THR A 622 -47.27 13.49 12.45
C THR A 622 -48.27 13.21 11.34
N THR A 623 -49.06 12.17 11.57
CA THR A 623 -50.49 12.09 11.23
C THR A 623 -50.92 13.04 10.10
N SER A 624 -50.91 12.48 8.89
CA SER A 624 -51.86 12.74 7.81
C SER A 624 -52.84 13.90 8.05
N THR A 625 -52.51 15.09 7.54
CA THR A 625 -53.52 15.96 6.95
C THR A 625 -53.07 16.24 5.51
N PRO A 626 -53.86 15.90 4.47
CA PRO A 626 -53.47 16.12 3.08
C PRO A 626 -53.68 17.60 2.73
N SER A 627 -52.73 18.46 3.07
CA SER A 627 -52.66 19.81 2.52
C SER A 627 -51.63 19.83 1.40
N ASN A 628 -52.13 19.89 0.16
CA ASN A 628 -51.34 20.20 -1.03
C ASN A 628 -50.73 21.59 -0.87
N SER A 629 -49.49 21.70 -0.38
CA SER A 629 -48.54 22.77 -0.74
C SER A 629 -47.20 22.59 -0.02
N THR A 630 -46.12 22.58 -0.81
CA THR A 630 -44.77 23.05 -0.43
C THR A 630 -43.96 22.28 0.65
N SER A 631 -43.72 20.98 0.47
CA SER A 631 -42.73 20.21 1.30
C SER A 631 -41.38 19.98 0.59
N MET A 632 -40.83 20.99 -0.08
CA MET A 632 -39.54 20.87 -0.79
C MET A 632 -38.29 21.02 0.11
N ASN A 633 -38.45 21.31 1.41
CA ASN A 633 -37.33 21.65 2.31
C ASN A 633 -36.87 20.52 3.24
N SER A 634 -37.54 19.36 3.29
CA SER A 634 -37.19 18.27 4.23
C SER A 634 -36.10 17.31 3.73
N SER A 635 -35.79 17.27 2.43
CA SER A 635 -34.73 16.37 1.89
C SER A 635 -33.33 16.88 2.21
N ALA A 636 -33.11 18.20 2.14
CA ALA A 636 -31.79 18.80 2.37
C ALA A 636 -31.24 18.55 3.79
N GLY A 637 -32.12 18.40 4.79
CA GLY A 637 -31.73 18.07 6.17
C GLY A 637 -31.26 16.62 6.33
N ALA A 638 -31.96 15.67 5.71
CA ALA A 638 -31.59 14.24 5.73
C ALA A 638 -30.26 13.98 5.00
N GLU A 639 -30.03 14.70 3.89
CA GLU A 639 -28.77 14.67 3.15
C GLU A 639 -27.58 15.14 3.99
N ALA A 640 -27.75 16.24 4.74
CA ALA A 640 -26.75 16.76 5.68
C ALA A 640 -26.32 15.73 6.71
N GLU A 641 -27.28 14.96 7.21
CA GLU A 641 -27.02 13.95 8.20
C GLU A 641 -26.28 12.75 7.64
N GLN A 642 -26.73 12.17 6.51
CA GLN A 642 -26.10 11.00 5.88
C GLN A 642 -24.63 11.25 5.54
N GLN A 643 -24.29 12.48 5.18
CA GLN A 643 -22.92 12.88 4.89
C GLN A 643 -22.03 12.98 6.14
N ILE A 644 -22.57 13.45 7.27
CA ILE A 644 -21.86 13.43 8.55
C ILE A 644 -21.50 11.98 8.91
N TRP A 645 -22.47 11.08 8.76
CA TRP A 645 -22.30 9.66 9.04
C TRP A 645 -21.21 9.01 8.15
N THR A 646 -21.20 9.32 6.85
CA THR A 646 -20.16 8.84 5.92
C THR A 646 -18.76 9.34 6.29
N THR A 647 -18.66 10.58 6.76
CA THR A 647 -17.38 11.19 7.17
C THR A 647 -16.85 10.54 8.43
N LEU A 648 -17.71 10.39 9.44
CA LEU A 648 -17.38 9.69 10.69
C LEU A 648 -17.00 8.23 10.43
N SER A 649 -17.66 7.56 9.48
CA SER A 649 -17.30 6.22 9.03
C SER A 649 -15.87 6.15 8.51
N SER A 650 -15.51 7.07 7.61
CA SER A 650 -14.16 7.17 7.04
C SER A 650 -13.11 7.45 8.11
N THR A 651 -13.41 8.33 9.09
CA THR A 651 -12.53 8.61 10.22
C THR A 651 -12.33 7.38 11.12
N ALA A 652 -13.41 6.64 11.42
CA ALA A 652 -13.32 5.44 12.24
C ALA A 652 -12.48 4.34 11.55
N LEU A 653 -12.60 4.18 10.22
CA LEU A 653 -11.74 3.28 9.46
C LEU A 653 -10.28 3.71 9.45
N ALA A 654 -10.02 5.01 9.27
CA ALA A 654 -8.66 5.55 9.32
C ALA A 654 -8.02 5.32 10.70
N LEU A 655 -8.80 5.44 11.78
CA LEU A 655 -8.33 5.12 13.13
C LEU A 655 -8.01 3.63 13.30
N SER A 656 -8.90 2.73 12.87
CA SER A 656 -8.63 1.28 12.90
C SER A 656 -7.36 0.93 12.13
N ALA A 657 -7.24 1.48 10.92
CA ALA A 657 -6.07 1.32 10.05
C ALA A 657 -4.77 1.76 10.74
N LEU A 658 -4.79 2.93 11.40
CA LEU A 658 -3.65 3.45 12.13
C LEU A 658 -3.25 2.52 13.29
N VAL A 659 -4.21 2.05 14.09
CA VAL A 659 -3.94 1.15 15.23
C VAL A 659 -3.39 -0.20 14.73
N GLN A 660 -3.97 -0.77 13.67
CA GLN A 660 -3.48 -2.01 13.07
C GLN A 660 -2.04 -1.85 12.56
N MET A 661 -1.76 -0.75 11.86
CA MET A 661 -0.41 -0.44 11.36
C MET A 661 0.59 -0.29 12.50
N MET A 662 0.26 0.46 13.55
CA MET A 662 1.14 0.65 14.71
C MET A 662 1.41 -0.69 15.42
N SER A 663 0.39 -1.53 15.57
CA SER A 663 0.53 -2.85 16.19
C SER A 663 1.44 -3.77 15.36
N GLY A 664 1.27 -3.80 14.03
CA GLY A 664 2.13 -4.58 13.13
C GLY A 664 3.58 -4.11 13.14
N LEU A 665 3.82 -2.81 13.27
CA LEU A 665 5.18 -2.27 13.41
C LEU A 665 5.84 -2.66 14.72
N LEU A 666 5.10 -2.59 15.83
CA LEU A 666 5.58 -3.03 17.12
C LEU A 666 5.89 -4.54 17.09
N ALA A 667 5.05 -5.35 16.45
CA ALA A 667 5.30 -6.77 16.25
C ALA A 667 6.63 -7.02 15.53
N LEU A 668 6.83 -6.38 14.37
CA LEU A 668 8.06 -6.51 13.58
C LEU A 668 9.28 -6.03 14.36
N TYR A 669 9.17 -4.91 15.07
CA TYR A 669 10.23 -4.39 15.92
C TYR A 669 10.67 -5.41 16.98
N TYR A 670 9.74 -5.95 17.75
CA TYR A 670 10.06 -6.91 18.80
C TYR A 670 10.58 -8.24 18.26
N ILE A 671 10.03 -8.73 17.14
CA ILE A 671 10.55 -9.94 16.46
C ILE A 671 12.00 -9.70 16.05
N GLN A 672 12.30 -8.55 15.42
CA GLN A 672 13.67 -8.21 15.02
C GLN A 672 14.59 -8.09 16.23
N GLU A 673 14.13 -7.46 17.32
CA GLU A 673 14.89 -7.34 18.56
C GLU A 673 15.29 -8.72 19.10
N VAL A 674 14.37 -9.68 19.16
CA VAL A 674 14.63 -11.05 19.62
C VAL A 674 15.53 -11.81 18.64
N VAL A 675 15.31 -11.72 17.32
CA VAL A 675 16.20 -12.33 16.30
C VAL A 675 17.64 -11.83 16.47
N ILE A 676 17.80 -10.57 16.86
CA ILE A 676 19.10 -9.94 17.01
C ILE A 676 19.75 -10.29 18.35
N ALA A 677 19.01 -10.19 19.45
CA ALA A 677 19.51 -10.41 20.79
C ALA A 677 19.82 -11.88 21.04
N ASP A 678 18.91 -12.75 20.57
CA ASP A 678 18.92 -14.18 20.88
C ASP A 678 19.24 -15.04 19.65
N GLY A 679 19.48 -14.44 18.48
CA GLY A 679 19.77 -15.16 17.23
C GLY A 679 20.76 -16.32 17.37
N PRO A 680 21.94 -16.13 18.02
CA PRO A 680 22.89 -17.21 18.23
C PRO A 680 22.36 -18.35 19.11
N GLU A 681 21.51 -18.06 20.09
CA GLU A 681 20.82 -19.08 20.92
C GLU A 681 19.74 -19.78 20.09
N LEU A 682 18.95 -19.01 19.34
CA LEU A 682 17.84 -19.49 18.52
C LEU A 682 18.31 -20.30 17.31
N GLU A 683 19.54 -20.15 16.85
CA GLU A 683 20.14 -20.95 15.76
C GLU A 683 20.62 -22.32 16.24
N GLN A 684 20.82 -22.51 17.55
CA GLN A 684 21.30 -23.78 18.09
C GLN A 684 20.34 -24.93 17.76
N TYR A 685 20.91 -26.12 17.56
CA TYR A 685 20.13 -27.32 17.31
C TYR A 685 19.20 -27.64 18.49
N ARG A 686 17.94 -28.01 18.20
CA ARG A 686 16.99 -28.52 19.18
C ARG A 686 16.52 -29.91 18.75
N ALA A 687 16.52 -30.86 19.68
CA ALA A 687 16.13 -32.25 19.41
C ALA A 687 14.69 -32.36 18.85
N GLU A 688 13.78 -31.48 19.29
CA GLU A 688 12.39 -31.42 18.80
C GLU A 688 12.26 -31.13 17.29
N HIS A 689 13.28 -30.53 16.67
CA HIS A 689 13.30 -30.22 15.23
C HIS A 689 14.08 -31.25 14.41
N GLU A 690 14.62 -32.31 15.04
CA GLU A 690 15.31 -33.40 14.34
C GLU A 690 14.49 -34.01 13.20
N PRO A 691 13.17 -34.29 13.36
CA PRO A 691 12.38 -34.84 12.27
C PRO A 691 12.28 -33.89 11.07
N VAL A 692 12.22 -32.57 11.32
CA VAL A 692 12.17 -31.54 10.27
C VAL A 692 13.51 -31.47 9.54
N ALA A 693 14.63 -31.54 10.28
CA ALA A 693 15.96 -31.59 9.71
C ALA A 693 16.17 -32.87 8.88
N ALA A 694 15.73 -34.03 9.38
CA ALA A 694 15.79 -35.31 8.69
C ALA A 694 14.96 -35.31 7.40
N LEU A 695 13.73 -34.78 7.43
CA LEU A 695 12.91 -34.64 6.23
C LEU A 695 13.55 -33.68 5.22
N THR A 696 14.13 -32.58 5.69
CA THR A 696 14.86 -31.63 4.82
C THR A 696 16.08 -32.29 4.19
N ALA A 697 16.80 -33.13 4.93
CA ALA A 697 17.92 -33.91 4.39
C ALA A 697 17.44 -34.95 3.36
N GLN A 698 16.32 -35.63 3.61
CA GLN A 698 15.74 -36.60 2.68
C GLN A 698 15.25 -35.94 1.37
N GLU A 699 14.63 -34.77 1.47
CA GLU A 699 14.14 -34.04 0.31
C GLU A 699 15.23 -33.27 -0.43
N LYS A 700 16.38 -33.05 0.21
CA LYS A 700 17.51 -32.33 -0.38
C LYS A 700 17.91 -32.94 -1.71
N GLU A 701 17.97 -34.26 -1.81
CA GLU A 701 18.30 -34.94 -3.07
C GLU A 701 17.26 -34.66 -4.18
N TYR A 702 15.98 -34.65 -3.85
CA TYR A 702 14.92 -34.29 -4.80
C TYR A 702 14.96 -32.81 -5.17
N VAL A 703 15.19 -31.91 -4.21
CA VAL A 703 15.30 -30.48 -4.45
C VAL A 703 16.52 -30.18 -5.31
N ASP A 704 17.66 -30.83 -5.06
CA ASP A 704 18.88 -30.69 -5.86
C ASP A 704 18.67 -31.26 -7.26
N ALA A 705 18.02 -32.43 -7.40
CA ALA A 705 17.66 -32.98 -8.70
C ALA A 705 16.67 -32.09 -9.45
N PHE A 706 15.65 -31.55 -8.78
CA PHE A 706 14.69 -30.62 -9.35
C PHE A 706 15.38 -29.32 -9.79
N ARG A 707 16.25 -28.77 -8.95
CA ARG A 707 17.08 -27.61 -9.27
C ARG A 707 17.90 -27.89 -10.51
N GLY A 708 18.65 -29.00 -10.56
CA GLY A 708 19.47 -29.38 -11.72
C GLY A 708 18.67 -29.52 -13.02
N VAL A 709 17.52 -30.21 -13.00
CA VAL A 709 16.69 -30.34 -14.23
C VAL A 709 15.94 -29.06 -14.61
N SER A 710 15.80 -28.12 -13.67
CA SER A 710 15.18 -26.82 -13.87
C SER A 710 16.20 -25.72 -14.15
N GLU A 711 17.50 -26.01 -14.12
CA GLU A 711 18.54 -25.05 -14.49
C GLU A 711 18.33 -24.57 -15.93
N TRP A 712 18.50 -23.27 -16.14
CA TRP A 712 18.19 -22.64 -17.41
C TRP A 712 18.92 -23.27 -18.59
N SER A 713 20.20 -23.62 -18.39
CA SER A 713 21.07 -24.30 -19.37
C SER A 713 20.61 -25.73 -19.69
N CYS A 714 19.98 -26.43 -18.75
CA CYS A 714 19.51 -27.81 -18.90
C CYS A 714 18.09 -27.90 -19.47
N LEU A 715 17.32 -26.81 -19.44
CA LEU A 715 15.98 -26.77 -19.98
C LEU A 715 16.00 -26.74 -21.52
N GLY A 716 15.33 -27.73 -22.13
CA GLY A 716 15.05 -27.69 -23.57
C GLY A 716 14.23 -26.45 -23.95
N LYS A 717 14.38 -25.99 -25.20
CA LYS A 717 13.74 -24.77 -25.72
C LYS A 717 12.23 -24.73 -25.54
N PHE A 718 11.57 -25.89 -25.62
CA PHE A 718 10.14 -26.01 -25.34
C PHE A 718 9.78 -25.59 -23.91
N LYS A 719 10.49 -26.12 -22.90
CA LYS A 719 10.22 -25.78 -21.49
C LYS A 719 10.59 -24.33 -21.16
N GLN A 720 11.69 -23.82 -21.75
CA GLN A 720 12.06 -22.40 -21.67
C GLN A 720 10.93 -21.52 -22.24
N GLY A 721 10.43 -21.85 -23.43
CA GLY A 721 9.31 -21.14 -24.04
C GLY A 721 8.04 -21.20 -23.19
N LEU A 722 7.72 -22.38 -22.64
CA LEU A 722 6.54 -22.59 -21.80
C LEU A 722 6.54 -21.68 -20.56
N ILE A 723 7.65 -21.61 -19.82
CA ILE A 723 7.74 -20.76 -18.62
C ILE A 723 7.79 -19.27 -18.99
N ILE A 724 8.50 -18.87 -20.06
CA ILE A 724 8.54 -17.47 -20.50
C ILE A 724 7.14 -17.01 -20.90
N VAL A 725 6.47 -17.74 -21.80
CA VAL A 725 5.13 -17.37 -22.29
C VAL A 725 4.13 -17.37 -21.14
N GLY A 726 4.13 -18.41 -20.29
CA GLY A 726 3.27 -18.44 -19.10
C GLY A 726 3.48 -17.21 -18.21
N THR A 727 4.74 -16.88 -17.89
CA THR A 727 5.06 -15.71 -17.06
C THR A 727 4.63 -14.40 -17.71
N SER A 728 4.90 -14.22 -19.01
CA SER A 728 4.51 -13.01 -19.74
C SER A 728 3.00 -12.81 -19.75
N LEU A 729 2.23 -13.87 -20.01
CA LEU A 729 0.76 -13.81 -20.00
C LEU A 729 0.23 -13.49 -18.59
N MET A 730 0.82 -14.09 -17.56
CA MET A 730 0.35 -13.91 -16.18
C MET A 730 0.63 -12.50 -15.66
N VAL A 731 1.87 -12.02 -15.84
CA VAL A 731 2.27 -10.66 -15.47
C VAL A 731 1.45 -9.62 -16.24
N THR A 732 1.19 -9.85 -17.53
CA THR A 732 0.35 -8.95 -18.33
C THR A 732 -1.09 -8.91 -17.81
N SER A 733 -1.67 -10.06 -17.49
CA SER A 733 -3.04 -10.14 -16.94
C SER A 733 -3.14 -9.42 -15.61
N ILE A 734 -2.19 -9.64 -14.69
CA ILE A 734 -2.14 -8.94 -13.40
C ILE A 734 -1.97 -7.43 -13.60
N ALA A 735 -1.06 -7.00 -14.49
CA ALA A 735 -0.89 -5.58 -14.78
C ALA A 735 -2.19 -4.94 -15.30
N VAL A 736 -2.94 -5.64 -16.16
CA VAL A 736 -4.24 -5.16 -16.63
C VAL A 736 -5.27 -5.10 -15.51
N PHE A 737 -5.37 -6.12 -14.65
CA PHE A 737 -6.28 -6.08 -13.51
C PHE A 737 -5.96 -4.95 -12.52
N VAL A 738 -4.68 -4.64 -12.30
CA VAL A 738 -4.24 -3.58 -11.39
C VAL A 738 -4.45 -2.19 -12.01
N PHE A 739 -3.92 -1.96 -13.21
CA PHE A 739 -3.91 -0.62 -13.82
C PHE A 739 -5.21 -0.28 -14.56
N LEU A 740 -5.99 -1.29 -14.95
CA LEU A 740 -7.26 -1.15 -15.65
C LEU A 740 -8.41 -1.82 -14.88
N ASP A 741 -8.38 -1.84 -13.54
CA ASP A 741 -9.44 -2.42 -12.68
C ASP A 741 -10.83 -1.92 -13.10
N ALA A 742 -11.02 -0.61 -13.26
CA ALA A 742 -12.30 -0.01 -13.68
C ALA A 742 -12.76 -0.37 -15.11
N LYS A 743 -11.88 -0.95 -15.94
CA LYS A 743 -12.22 -1.50 -17.27
C LYS A 743 -12.45 -3.01 -17.22
N CYS A 744 -11.94 -3.68 -16.20
CA CYS A 744 -12.09 -5.12 -16.01
C CYS A 744 -13.28 -5.47 -15.12
N PHE A 745 -13.58 -4.62 -14.14
CA PHE A 745 -14.57 -4.85 -13.10
C PHE A 745 -15.48 -3.64 -12.93
N ARG A 746 -16.77 -3.90 -12.73
CA ARG A 746 -17.76 -2.89 -12.35
C ARG A 746 -17.50 -2.50 -10.88
N PRO A 747 -17.58 -1.20 -10.53
CA PRO A 747 -17.49 -0.78 -9.13
C PRO A 747 -18.66 -1.39 -8.36
N PHE A 748 -18.35 -2.11 -7.28
CA PHE A 748 -19.32 -2.81 -6.44
C PHE A 748 -18.79 -2.85 -5.01
N THR A 749 -19.61 -2.42 -4.03
CA THR A 749 -19.24 -2.37 -2.61
C THR A 749 -20.16 -3.27 -1.78
N VAL A 750 -19.82 -3.49 -0.51
CA VAL A 750 -20.64 -4.32 0.39
C VAL A 750 -22.04 -3.73 0.64
N THR A 751 -22.21 -2.43 0.42
CA THR A 751 -23.49 -1.72 0.51
C THR A 751 -24.32 -1.77 -0.77
N SER A 752 -23.73 -2.14 -1.91
CA SER A 752 -24.46 -2.32 -3.17
C SER A 752 -25.40 -3.52 -3.08
N LEU A 753 -26.51 -3.48 -3.82
CA LEU A 753 -27.45 -4.61 -3.92
C LEU A 753 -27.28 -5.31 -5.27
N ILE A 754 -27.21 -6.64 -5.29
CA ILE A 754 -27.12 -7.44 -6.52
C ILE A 754 -28.41 -7.26 -7.34
N SER A 755 -29.55 -7.13 -6.66
CA SER A 755 -30.85 -6.98 -7.30
C SER A 755 -31.07 -5.62 -7.97
N GLU A 756 -30.28 -4.62 -7.57
CA GLU A 756 -30.34 -3.29 -8.16
C GLU A 756 -29.75 -3.28 -9.58
N ASN A 757 -30.20 -2.31 -10.36
CA ASN A 757 -29.69 -2.11 -11.71
C ASN A 757 -28.28 -1.51 -11.69
N PHE A 758 -27.59 -1.56 -12.84
CA PHE A 758 -26.27 -0.94 -12.98
C PHE A 758 -26.20 0.54 -12.61
N GLN A 759 -27.33 1.26 -12.67
CA GLN A 759 -27.38 2.70 -12.42
C GLN A 759 -27.30 3.02 -10.94
N ASN A 760 -27.89 2.16 -10.10
CA ASN A 760 -27.83 2.24 -8.65
C ASN A 760 -26.58 1.54 -8.07
N GLY A 761 -25.66 1.08 -8.93
CA GLY A 761 -24.45 0.37 -8.52
C GLY A 761 -24.67 -1.12 -8.24
N GLY A 762 -25.80 -1.68 -8.68
CA GLY A 762 -26.08 -3.10 -8.61
C GLY A 762 -25.55 -3.91 -9.80
N LEU A 763 -25.99 -5.17 -9.89
CA LEU A 763 -25.52 -6.16 -10.88
C LEU A 763 -26.64 -6.71 -11.79
N ASP A 764 -27.82 -6.09 -11.79
CA ASP A 764 -29.00 -6.52 -12.58
C ASP A 764 -29.34 -8.00 -12.34
N ASN A 765 -29.35 -8.42 -11.07
CA ASN A 765 -29.61 -9.80 -10.63
C ASN A 765 -28.64 -10.86 -11.19
N ASN A 766 -27.49 -10.47 -11.76
CA ASN A 766 -26.51 -11.41 -12.29
C ASN A 766 -25.08 -11.06 -11.85
N VAL A 767 -24.52 -11.89 -10.96
CA VAL A 767 -23.17 -11.74 -10.41
C VAL A 767 -22.07 -11.66 -11.48
N LEU A 768 -22.24 -12.32 -12.63
CA LEU A 768 -21.24 -12.29 -13.70
C LEU A 768 -21.10 -10.90 -14.35
N ASN A 769 -22.09 -10.02 -14.17
CA ASN A 769 -22.02 -8.62 -14.63
C ASN A 769 -21.01 -7.77 -13.85
N LEU A 770 -20.44 -8.31 -12.76
CA LEU A 770 -19.29 -7.70 -12.10
C LEU A 770 -18.08 -7.65 -13.04
N ILE A 771 -17.90 -8.65 -13.89
CA ILE A 771 -16.75 -8.78 -14.79
C ILE A 771 -17.13 -8.22 -16.16
N LEU A 772 -16.47 -7.12 -16.54
CA LEU A 772 -16.62 -6.51 -17.86
C LEU A 772 -15.87 -7.33 -18.92
N ASP A 773 -16.17 -7.12 -20.20
CA ASP A 773 -15.61 -7.94 -21.28
C ASP A 773 -14.08 -7.97 -21.33
N PRO A 774 -13.34 -6.85 -21.14
CA PRO A 774 -11.89 -6.90 -20.99
C PRO A 774 -11.46 -7.81 -19.84
N GLY A 775 -12.16 -7.75 -18.70
CA GLY A 775 -11.90 -8.60 -17.54
C GLY A 775 -12.05 -10.09 -17.88
N LYS A 776 -13.09 -10.47 -18.64
CA LYS A 776 -13.31 -11.86 -19.10
C LYS A 776 -12.15 -12.36 -19.97
N VAL A 777 -11.69 -11.53 -20.90
CA VAL A 777 -10.55 -11.86 -21.78
C VAL A 777 -9.29 -12.10 -20.96
N PHE A 778 -8.94 -11.17 -20.05
CA PHE A 778 -7.73 -11.32 -19.25
C PHE A 778 -7.83 -12.41 -18.17
N LEU A 779 -9.04 -12.78 -17.73
CA LEU A 779 -9.26 -13.98 -16.91
C LEU A 779 -8.96 -15.26 -17.69
N ALA A 780 -9.39 -15.34 -18.96
CA ALA A 780 -9.06 -16.47 -19.82
C ALA A 780 -7.55 -16.55 -20.10
N VAL A 781 -6.90 -15.41 -20.38
CA VAL A 781 -5.44 -15.32 -20.56
C VAL A 781 -4.71 -15.77 -19.29
N PHE A 782 -5.17 -15.32 -18.12
CA PHE A 782 -4.62 -15.74 -16.84
C PHE A 782 -4.78 -17.26 -16.62
N GLY A 783 -5.96 -17.83 -16.92
CA GLY A 783 -6.19 -19.27 -16.85
C GLY A 783 -5.23 -20.08 -17.73
N VAL A 784 -5.01 -19.64 -18.98
CA VAL A 784 -4.02 -20.26 -19.87
C VAL A 784 -2.60 -20.16 -19.30
N ALA A 785 -2.26 -19.02 -18.69
CA ALA A 785 -0.96 -18.82 -18.05
C ALA A 785 -0.74 -19.80 -16.87
N CYS A 786 -1.75 -20.00 -16.01
CA CYS A 786 -1.72 -21.01 -14.95
C CYS A 786 -1.55 -22.43 -15.51
N CYS A 787 -2.22 -22.76 -16.62
CA CYS A 787 -2.04 -24.06 -17.27
C CYS A 787 -0.60 -24.26 -17.77
N PHE A 788 0.03 -23.23 -18.34
CA PHE A 788 1.43 -23.30 -18.78
C PHE A 788 2.39 -23.44 -17.60
N HIS A 789 2.18 -22.69 -16.52
CA HIS A 789 2.98 -22.81 -15.30
C HIS A 789 2.86 -24.21 -14.68
N TYR A 790 1.64 -24.72 -14.51
CA TYR A 790 1.38 -26.06 -13.99
C TYR A 790 2.02 -27.15 -14.86
N LEU A 791 1.86 -27.06 -16.19
CA LEU A 791 2.46 -28.02 -17.12
C LEU A 791 4.00 -27.99 -17.01
N PHE A 792 4.60 -26.81 -16.90
CA PHE A 792 6.03 -26.65 -16.70
C PHE A 792 6.51 -27.33 -15.42
N GLU A 793 5.84 -27.09 -14.29
CA GLU A 793 6.19 -27.70 -13.00
C GLU A 793 6.07 -29.24 -13.06
N LYS A 794 5.00 -29.77 -13.66
CA LYS A 794 4.83 -31.22 -13.82
C LYS A 794 5.90 -31.85 -14.72
N LEU A 795 6.32 -31.17 -15.78
CA LEU A 795 7.39 -31.66 -16.66
C LEU A 795 8.75 -31.64 -15.94
N CYS A 796 9.04 -30.63 -15.13
CA CYS A 796 10.25 -30.57 -14.32
C CYS A 796 10.24 -31.62 -13.21
N ALA A 797 9.12 -31.78 -12.49
CA ALA A 797 8.98 -32.80 -11.45
C ALA A 797 9.13 -34.22 -12.01
N ARG A 798 8.56 -34.52 -13.19
CA ARG A 798 8.77 -35.81 -13.88
C ARG A 798 10.23 -36.02 -14.28
N ALA A 799 10.91 -34.98 -14.76
CA ALA A 799 12.32 -35.06 -15.12
C ALA A 799 13.21 -35.31 -13.89
N ALA A 800 12.94 -34.62 -12.77
CA ALA A 800 13.66 -34.79 -11.51
C ALA A 800 13.53 -36.22 -10.98
N LYS A 801 12.31 -36.78 -10.99
CA LYS A 801 12.06 -38.18 -10.59
C LYS A 801 12.82 -39.17 -11.48
N ARG A 802 12.84 -38.96 -12.80
CA ARG A 802 13.62 -39.81 -13.72
C ARG A 802 15.12 -39.73 -13.44
N HIS A 803 15.64 -38.54 -13.17
CA HIS A 803 17.05 -38.35 -12.84
C HIS A 803 17.45 -39.11 -11.57
N LEU A 804 16.63 -39.06 -10.52
CA LEU A 804 16.84 -39.85 -9.30
C LEU A 804 16.79 -41.36 -9.56
N HIS A 805 15.82 -41.86 -10.33
CA HIS A 805 15.74 -43.29 -10.65
C HIS A 805 16.97 -43.81 -11.41
N VAL A 806 17.53 -43.01 -12.33
CA VAL A 806 18.74 -43.39 -13.07
C VAL A 806 19.95 -43.44 -12.13
N LYS A 807 20.06 -42.52 -11.17
CA LYS A 807 21.18 -42.48 -10.21
C LYS A 807 21.18 -43.65 -9.23
N VAL A 808 20.00 -44.21 -8.90
CA VAL A 808 19.86 -45.32 -7.94
C VAL A 808 20.16 -46.70 -8.57
N ARG A 809 19.93 -46.89 -9.89
CA ARG A 809 20.18 -48.19 -10.56
C ARG A 809 21.64 -48.69 -10.52
N PRO A 810 22.68 -47.88 -10.79
CA PRO A 810 24.07 -48.38 -10.88
C PRO A 810 24.75 -48.69 -9.53
N LEU A 811 24.02 -48.66 -8.40
CA LEU A 811 24.53 -49.04 -7.07
C LEU A 811 23.97 -50.40 -6.60
N VAL A 812 23.09 -51.03 -7.38
CA VAL A 812 22.44 -52.31 -7.05
C VAL A 812 22.92 -53.43 -7.97
N ASP A 813 23.52 -53.09 -9.11
CA ASP A 813 24.27 -53.99 -10.00
C ASP A 813 25.77 -53.85 -9.70
#